data_AF-A0A960SYL7-F1
#
_entry.id   AF-A0A960SYL7-F1
#
_cell.length_a   1.000
_cell.length_b   1.000
_cell.length_c   1.000
_cell.angle_alpha   90.00
_cell.angle_beta   90.00
_cell.angle_gamma   90.00
#
_symmetry.space_group_name_H-M   'P 1'
#
loop_
_entity.id
_entity.type
_entity.pdbx_description
1 polymer ?
#
loop_
_entity_poly.entity_id
_entity_poly.type
_entity_poly.pdbx_seq_one_letter_code
_entity_poly.pdbx_strand_id
1 'polypeptide(L)'
;LGNNFGTNTDGRMWGNPTGGGNTAAGVEYEHPTTLNAGEVITMNANINRGSGYSYGMRVFLWDGADAGTRVEKAGGTQAPAAVGALTQVSYTVTPADITAGLDHVVFRYSHDGNWGETNDVSFAVNPAPSGFTWTNTSGGSWATSGDWTPAGPADGADNAGLINSLDITGDQTITLDGTYTIGSLWFADTVGADGNWILNTGTGGPLTLSAPVEGDPGVEVANQTATVNAVLTGTEGLTKTGGGTLVLGAANTYTGGTFIEDGTVEIADTGAIPSGAGAGNVTLDGTLDLADTSITLNGLSGSGTVTNSGTGTPTLTIGGDDASSSFGGIFDDGTGTTSVVKTGTGTLNLTGSNVDVGGGIDVTGGRLRLNRNAAGGINLGSTNIDLGPTRELVVAIGTGISGGSVTMGTGSLLGIQNGNPLSGGAGFAPNIVLNAGSGATDAASIGGFIYGNNTNLTGTISGTGDLRWRNNILGGGTNSATLTAANNTSGWAVNSYTGATSFEGVSLTFSLASNANNDVINPFGGSANAVTQTGGTLRFLTTGGGAGNTSIIENDIDFNVADGGTAVFYREDGNLRLSGGVDIATAGSGKVVLSSRWGNATTKGFELTGVLSGSGNLTVSRNSGEQGTVHLVNDANTYNGLLTVDNSRGEAGILVLDADGAAANAALNLASSGAHLNVNTSNATVASLAGVAGSQISARTAGQTLTVNQTGDTTFAGVLGGTGITGADVGLNLVKSGAGILTLTGVNLHTGTTTVTGGTLAVNGSSLADGASLTLDGGKVDLTGTETVDSLFFGAAQQAAGTWGSSSSVPTPTNIDDSRFSGTGVLSVTNGAAGGYTSWAATNAPGQTADQDFDGDGVENGIEWVLGGDKDTNDLGKVPTITPDPTSLIFSFVRDQASKTAGTTVEIAIGTTLGTWPDVYPVPNSGTLGPVTVVDNGNGTDTVTLTVTKAPDTAKFARLEVVVD
;
A
#
# COMPACT_ATOMS: atom_id res chain seq x y z
N LEU A 1 10.65 -31.47 36.13
CA LEU A 1 10.60 -32.95 36.22
C LEU A 1 11.81 -33.52 35.51
N GLY A 2 12.71 -34.14 36.27
CA GLY A 2 13.99 -34.73 35.84
C GLY A 2 15.00 -34.68 36.99
N ASN A 3 15.14 -35.79 37.72
CA ASN A 3 15.80 -35.93 39.03
C ASN A 3 17.34 -36.06 38.94
N ASN A 4 18.07 -35.26 39.73
CA ASN A 4 19.33 -35.62 40.43
C ASN A 4 19.82 -34.42 41.27
N PHE A 5 19.69 -34.47 42.61
CA PHE A 5 20.35 -33.53 43.53
C PHE A 5 21.19 -34.34 44.52
N GLY A 6 22.50 -34.05 44.57
CA GLY A 6 23.44 -34.60 45.55
C GLY A 6 24.15 -33.47 46.30
N THR A 7 24.57 -33.75 47.53
CA THR A 7 25.28 -32.85 48.46
C THR A 7 26.79 -32.87 48.22
N ASN A 8 27.49 -31.73 48.27
CA ASN A 8 28.93 -31.68 48.48
C ASN A 8 29.26 -31.31 49.96
N THR A 9 30.53 -31.40 50.32
CA THR A 9 31.06 -31.25 51.70
C THR A 9 30.93 -29.86 52.30
N ASP A 10 30.45 -28.87 51.53
CA ASP A 10 30.25 -27.48 51.97
C ASP A 10 28.77 -27.15 52.21
N GLY A 11 27.88 -28.16 52.18
CA GLY A 11 26.51 -28.06 52.68
C GLY A 11 25.50 -27.28 51.83
N ARG A 12 25.82 -26.80 50.61
CA ARG A 12 24.87 -26.09 49.73
C ARG A 12 24.07 -27.06 48.84
N MET A 13 22.74 -26.90 48.74
CA MET A 13 21.85 -27.58 47.78
C MET A 13 20.99 -26.56 47.01
N TRP A 14 20.56 -26.86 45.78
CA TRP A 14 19.75 -25.96 44.94
C TRP A 14 18.42 -26.59 44.47
N GLY A 15 17.33 -25.80 44.44
CA GLY A 15 16.18 -25.95 43.52
C GLY A 15 14.79 -26.30 44.11
N ASN A 16 13.76 -25.52 43.78
CA ASN A 16 12.34 -25.72 44.15
C ASN A 16 11.57 -26.63 43.13
N PRO A 17 10.81 -27.66 43.57
CA PRO A 17 9.86 -28.39 42.72
C PRO A 17 8.38 -28.00 42.95
N THR A 18 7.83 -27.31 41.94
CA THR A 18 6.48 -27.47 41.33
C THR A 18 5.19 -27.46 42.17
N GLY A 19 4.28 -26.56 41.78
CA GLY A 19 2.88 -26.94 41.49
C GLY A 19 1.79 -26.20 42.28
N GLY A 20 1.07 -25.30 41.60
CA GLY A 20 -0.34 -24.95 41.85
C GLY A 20 -0.77 -24.67 43.29
N GLY A 21 -0.79 -23.40 43.69
CA GLY A 21 -1.50 -22.96 44.90
C GLY A 21 -0.74 -21.86 45.61
N ASN A 22 -1.44 -20.77 45.89
CA ASN A 22 -0.99 -19.57 46.58
C ASN A 22 -0.55 -19.87 48.02
N THR A 23 0.65 -20.43 48.21
CA THR A 23 1.20 -20.73 49.55
C THR A 23 2.60 -20.14 49.68
N ALA A 24 2.76 -19.41 50.79
CA ALA A 24 3.78 -18.43 51.12
C ALA A 24 5.23 -18.92 50.92
N ALA A 25 6.09 -18.03 50.41
CA ALA A 25 7.53 -18.21 50.39
C ALA A 25 8.19 -17.09 51.23
N GLY A 26 8.80 -17.46 52.35
CA GLY A 26 9.62 -16.58 53.19
C GLY A 26 11.04 -17.13 53.34
N VAL A 27 12.03 -16.24 53.33
CA VAL A 27 13.46 -16.56 53.52
C VAL A 27 13.83 -16.36 54.99
N GLU A 28 14.63 -17.27 55.54
CA GLU A 28 15.15 -17.22 56.91
C GLU A 28 16.68 -17.30 56.89
N TYR A 29 17.34 -16.39 57.62
CA TYR A 29 18.79 -16.35 57.81
C TYR A 29 19.08 -16.34 59.31
N GLU A 30 19.96 -17.22 59.77
CA GLU A 30 20.40 -17.33 61.15
C GLU A 30 21.86 -16.85 61.24
N HIS A 31 22.11 -15.86 62.08
CA HIS A 31 23.44 -15.30 62.27
C HIS A 31 24.32 -16.25 63.11
N PRO A 32 25.50 -16.66 62.63
CA PRO A 32 26.28 -17.75 63.26
C PRO A 32 27.10 -17.32 64.49
N THR A 33 27.02 -16.06 64.93
CA THR A 33 27.76 -15.56 66.10
C THR A 33 26.85 -14.78 67.06
N THR A 34 27.20 -14.79 68.34
CA THR A 34 26.49 -14.06 69.40
C THR A 34 26.61 -12.55 69.21
N LEU A 35 25.47 -11.86 69.15
CA LEU A 35 25.37 -10.41 68.97
C LEU A 35 25.88 -9.61 70.18
N ASN A 36 26.39 -8.39 69.93
CA ASN A 36 26.81 -7.43 70.96
C ASN A 36 25.87 -6.22 71.03
N ALA A 37 25.77 -5.61 72.22
CA ALA A 37 24.99 -4.39 72.40
C ALA A 37 25.59 -3.21 71.61
N GLY A 38 24.78 -2.53 70.82
CA GLY A 38 25.18 -1.44 69.93
C GLY A 38 25.42 -1.86 68.47
N GLU A 39 25.44 -3.16 68.16
CA GLU A 39 25.52 -3.63 66.78
C GLU A 39 24.26 -3.22 66.01
N VAL A 40 24.48 -2.71 64.79
CA VAL A 40 23.40 -2.36 63.87
C VAL A 40 23.26 -3.49 62.87
N ILE A 41 22.10 -4.14 62.92
CA ILE A 41 21.73 -5.21 62.03
C ILE A 41 20.93 -4.61 60.88
N THR A 42 21.40 -4.79 59.65
CA THR A 42 20.79 -4.19 58.47
C THR A 42 20.49 -5.24 57.40
N MET A 43 19.30 -5.20 56.83
CA MET A 43 18.91 -6.04 55.69
C MET A 43 18.58 -5.14 54.50
N ASN A 44 19.31 -5.34 53.40
CA ASN A 44 19.08 -4.69 52.10
C ASN A 44 18.45 -5.71 51.15
N ALA A 45 17.42 -5.33 50.39
CA ALA A 45 16.72 -6.25 49.48
C ALA A 45 16.48 -5.61 48.10
N ASN A 46 17.29 -5.95 47.10
CA ASN A 46 17.13 -5.39 45.75
C ASN A 46 16.12 -6.23 44.94
N ILE A 47 14.81 -6.03 45.17
CA ILE A 47 13.74 -6.85 44.56
C ILE A 47 13.01 -6.06 43.47
N ASN A 48 13.22 -6.42 42.20
CA ASN A 48 12.50 -5.85 41.06
C ASN A 48 11.78 -6.96 40.27
N ARG A 49 10.52 -7.25 40.64
CA ARG A 49 9.66 -8.22 39.94
C ARG A 49 8.35 -7.60 39.45
N GLY A 50 8.43 -6.54 38.65
CA GLY A 50 7.29 -6.00 37.89
C GLY A 50 6.09 -5.53 38.74
N SER A 51 5.08 -4.96 38.07
CA SER A 51 3.89 -4.41 38.73
C SER A 51 2.92 -5.49 39.21
N GLY A 52 2.42 -5.40 40.46
CA GLY A 52 1.25 -6.17 40.93
C GLY A 52 1.34 -6.86 42.30
N TYR A 53 2.45 -6.75 43.04
CA TYR A 53 2.68 -7.45 44.31
C TYR A 53 2.99 -6.49 45.47
N SER A 54 2.64 -6.86 46.72
CA SER A 54 2.93 -6.08 47.93
C SER A 54 4.01 -6.77 48.78
N TYR A 55 5.03 -6.06 49.28
CA TYR A 55 6.18 -6.69 49.97
C TYR A 55 6.50 -6.07 51.35
N GLY A 56 6.81 -6.88 52.37
CA GLY A 56 7.21 -6.40 53.71
C GLY A 56 8.37 -7.19 54.36
N MET A 57 9.06 -6.56 55.32
CA MET A 57 10.27 -7.07 56.00
C MET A 57 10.17 -6.95 57.54
N ARG A 58 10.70 -7.93 58.28
CA ARG A 58 10.72 -7.97 59.77
C ARG A 58 12.02 -8.54 60.34
N VAL A 59 12.42 -8.05 61.52
CA VAL A 59 13.57 -8.55 62.32
C VAL A 59 13.11 -9.18 63.64
N PHE A 60 13.64 -10.37 63.95
CA PHE A 60 13.40 -11.11 65.19
C PHE A 60 14.72 -11.45 65.89
N LEU A 61 14.75 -11.42 67.23
CA LEU A 61 15.87 -11.97 68.01
C LEU A 61 15.45 -13.22 68.81
N TRP A 62 16.38 -14.15 69.04
CA TRP A 62 16.20 -15.40 69.80
C TRP A 62 17.46 -15.73 70.63
N ASP A 63 17.30 -16.51 71.70
CA ASP A 63 18.32 -17.20 72.53
C ASP A 63 19.15 -18.41 71.97
N GLY A 64 19.17 -18.66 70.65
CA GLY A 64 19.88 -19.80 70.03
C GLY A 64 19.39 -21.24 70.33
N ALA A 65 18.38 -21.50 71.17
CA ALA A 65 17.91 -22.87 71.43
C ALA A 65 16.78 -23.27 70.48
N ASP A 66 16.84 -24.40 69.76
CA ASP A 66 15.85 -24.87 68.75
C ASP A 66 14.34 -24.78 69.12
N ALA A 67 13.98 -24.67 70.41
CA ALA A 67 12.61 -24.57 70.93
C ALA A 67 12.28 -23.33 71.78
N GLY A 68 13.20 -22.35 71.93
CA GLY A 68 12.93 -21.02 72.48
C GLY A 68 11.93 -20.16 71.69
N THR A 69 11.70 -18.92 72.12
CA THR A 69 10.64 -18.04 71.58
C THR A 69 11.24 -16.86 70.82
N ARG A 70 10.91 -16.69 69.53
CA ARG A 70 11.30 -15.51 68.71
C ARG A 70 10.61 -14.25 69.19
N VAL A 71 11.38 -13.20 69.44
CA VAL A 71 10.86 -11.89 69.83
C VAL A 71 11.01 -10.89 68.67
N GLU A 72 9.88 -10.48 68.08
CA GLU A 72 9.86 -9.40 67.07
C GLU A 72 10.28 -8.07 67.70
N LYS A 73 11.14 -7.30 67.03
CA LYS A 73 11.62 -6.02 67.56
C LYS A 73 10.92 -4.83 66.91
N ALA A 74 10.32 -3.99 67.75
CA ALA A 74 9.71 -2.74 67.33
C ALA A 74 10.78 -1.81 66.74
N GLY A 75 10.59 -1.38 65.48
CA GLY A 75 11.54 -0.57 64.71
C GLY A 75 12.24 -1.32 63.57
N GLY A 76 12.21 -2.66 63.59
CA GLY A 76 12.72 -3.52 62.51
C GLY A 76 11.62 -4.01 61.55
N THR A 77 10.55 -3.23 61.34
CA THR A 77 9.36 -3.64 60.56
C THR A 77 9.03 -2.63 59.48
N GLN A 78 8.93 -3.07 58.22
CA GLN A 78 8.41 -2.28 57.11
C GLN A 78 7.12 -2.92 56.57
N ALA A 79 6.03 -2.14 56.54
CA ALA A 79 4.72 -2.62 56.10
C ALA A 79 4.63 -2.79 54.56
N PRO A 80 3.75 -3.68 54.05
CA PRO A 80 3.58 -3.90 52.63
C PRO A 80 3.22 -2.61 51.85
N ALA A 81 4.05 -2.22 50.89
CA ALA A 81 3.80 -1.09 49.98
C ALA A 81 3.61 -1.58 48.53
N ALA A 82 2.74 -0.90 47.77
CA ALA A 82 2.24 -1.39 46.49
C ALA A 82 3.12 -1.04 45.26
N VAL A 83 4.06 -0.08 45.38
CA VAL A 83 4.93 0.36 44.27
C VAL A 83 6.22 0.98 44.82
N GLY A 84 7.38 0.54 44.33
CA GLY A 84 8.71 1.10 44.66
C GLY A 84 9.57 0.16 45.52
N ALA A 85 10.87 0.10 45.23
CA ALA A 85 11.84 -0.78 45.87
C ALA A 85 11.77 -0.74 47.41
N LEU A 86 11.72 -1.93 48.04
CA LEU A 86 12.08 -2.04 49.45
C LEU A 86 13.60 -1.82 49.52
N THR A 87 14.08 -0.75 50.15
CA THR A 87 15.51 -0.43 50.12
C THR A 87 16.26 -0.98 51.34
N GLN A 88 15.71 -0.87 52.56
CA GLN A 88 16.45 -1.23 53.78
C GLN A 88 15.56 -1.32 55.04
N VAL A 89 15.86 -2.28 55.93
CA VAL A 89 15.40 -2.29 57.34
C VAL A 89 16.61 -2.49 58.25
N SER A 90 16.74 -1.64 59.28
CA SER A 90 17.83 -1.70 60.25
C SER A 90 17.31 -1.77 61.69
N TYR A 91 17.99 -2.51 62.55
CA TYR A 91 17.72 -2.59 63.99
C TYR A 91 19.03 -2.54 64.79
N THR A 92 19.09 -1.70 65.81
CA THR A 92 20.25 -1.63 66.72
C THR A 92 20.00 -2.50 67.95
N VAL A 93 20.87 -3.46 68.21
CA VAL A 93 20.79 -4.38 69.36
C VAL A 93 20.97 -3.61 70.66
N THR A 94 20.02 -3.72 71.58
CA THR A 94 20.08 -3.00 72.84
C THR A 94 20.73 -3.85 73.95
N PRO A 95 21.31 -3.22 75.00
CA PRO A 95 21.81 -3.96 76.16
C PRO A 95 20.76 -4.85 76.85
N ALA A 96 19.47 -4.50 76.73
CA ALA A 96 18.36 -5.28 77.29
C ALA A 96 18.14 -6.59 76.51
N ASP A 97 18.41 -6.60 75.20
CA ASP A 97 18.28 -7.80 74.35
C ASP A 97 19.33 -8.84 74.72
N ILE A 98 20.57 -8.40 74.96
CA ILE A 98 21.68 -9.26 75.41
C ILE A 98 21.42 -9.79 76.82
N THR A 99 20.91 -8.95 77.73
CA THR A 99 20.58 -9.38 79.11
C THR A 99 19.43 -10.39 79.14
N ALA A 100 18.52 -10.33 78.15
CA ALA A 100 17.45 -11.32 77.96
C ALA A 100 17.93 -12.61 77.27
N GLY A 101 19.22 -12.70 76.93
CA GLY A 101 19.82 -13.85 76.26
C GLY A 101 19.49 -13.94 74.78
N LEU A 102 18.98 -12.87 74.14
CA LEU A 102 18.58 -12.88 72.72
C LEU A 102 19.78 -12.48 71.83
N ASP A 103 20.69 -13.40 71.61
CA ASP A 103 21.98 -13.21 70.95
C ASP A 103 22.05 -13.71 69.49
N HIS A 104 20.94 -14.20 68.93
CA HIS A 104 20.82 -14.63 67.53
C HIS A 104 19.74 -13.81 66.80
N VAL A 105 19.94 -13.51 65.50
CA VAL A 105 18.96 -12.77 64.67
C VAL A 105 18.37 -13.63 63.56
N VAL A 106 17.09 -13.40 63.31
CA VAL A 106 16.35 -13.95 62.18
C VAL A 106 15.62 -12.84 61.41
N PHE A 107 15.80 -12.84 60.10
CA PHE A 107 15.03 -12.01 59.18
C PHE A 107 13.85 -12.76 58.58
N ARG A 108 12.74 -12.05 58.32
CA ARG A 108 11.60 -12.59 57.56
C ARG A 108 11.15 -11.62 56.48
N TYR A 109 10.91 -12.17 55.30
CA TYR A 109 10.34 -11.50 54.13
C TYR A 109 9.02 -12.18 53.72
N SER A 110 8.03 -11.40 53.25
CA SER A 110 6.76 -11.92 52.74
C SER A 110 6.22 -11.06 51.59
N HIS A 111 5.54 -11.73 50.64
CA HIS A 111 4.67 -11.09 49.65
C HIS A 111 3.19 -11.32 50.01
N ASP A 112 2.34 -10.34 49.72
CA ASP A 112 0.87 -10.40 49.82
C ASP A 112 0.29 -10.77 51.21
N GLY A 113 1.06 -10.50 52.27
CA GLY A 113 0.60 -10.54 53.66
C GLY A 113 0.50 -11.94 54.30
N ASN A 114 1.02 -12.99 53.64
CA ASN A 114 0.98 -14.36 54.15
C ASN A 114 2.36 -14.80 54.66
N TRP A 115 2.49 -15.05 55.97
CA TRP A 115 3.76 -15.31 56.66
C TRP A 115 3.90 -16.81 56.98
N GLY A 116 4.63 -17.57 56.15
CA GLY A 116 4.91 -19.00 56.33
C GLY A 116 6.39 -19.34 56.02
N GLU A 117 6.91 -20.40 56.65
CA GLU A 117 8.35 -20.67 56.85
C GLU A 117 9.05 -21.49 55.73
N THR A 118 10.36 -21.20 55.52
CA THR A 118 11.47 -21.90 54.79
C THR A 118 11.53 -21.79 53.24
N ASN A 119 12.67 -21.63 52.51
CA ASN A 119 14.14 -21.65 52.74
C ASN A 119 14.94 -20.80 51.69
N ASP A 120 16.17 -20.40 52.06
CA ASP A 120 17.42 -20.10 51.28
C ASP A 120 17.72 -18.68 50.72
N VAL A 121 18.63 -17.94 51.39
CA VAL A 121 19.58 -16.90 50.86
C VAL A 121 20.82 -16.83 51.78
N SER A 122 22.02 -16.77 51.21
CA SER A 122 23.30 -16.57 51.93
C SER A 122 23.62 -15.10 52.18
N PHE A 123 24.15 -14.77 53.36
CA PHE A 123 24.77 -13.47 53.67
C PHE A 123 26.09 -13.67 54.42
N ALA A 124 27.11 -12.91 54.05
CA ALA A 124 28.38 -12.79 54.78
C ALA A 124 28.31 -11.61 55.76
N VAL A 125 28.87 -11.78 56.95
CA VAL A 125 29.09 -10.70 57.93
C VAL A 125 30.59 -10.55 58.08
N ASN A 126 31.13 -9.37 57.75
CA ASN A 126 32.53 -9.05 58.01
C ASN A 126 32.65 -8.29 59.34
N PRO A 127 33.55 -8.66 60.27
CA PRO A 127 34.08 -7.70 61.24
C PRO A 127 34.64 -6.47 60.50
N ALA A 128 34.53 -5.28 61.10
CA ALA A 128 35.16 -4.09 60.53
C ALA A 128 36.66 -4.36 60.27
N PRO A 129 37.18 -4.10 59.05
CA PRO A 129 38.56 -4.39 58.73
C PRO A 129 39.51 -3.67 59.70
N SER A 130 40.59 -4.33 60.10
CA SER A 130 41.70 -3.66 60.77
C SER A 130 42.33 -2.65 59.80
N GLY A 131 41.98 -1.38 59.94
CA GLY A 131 42.47 -0.32 59.06
C GLY A 131 43.86 0.18 59.45
N PHE A 132 44.69 0.45 58.44
CA PHE A 132 45.90 1.25 58.54
C PHE A 132 45.56 2.67 58.09
N THR A 133 45.71 3.65 58.98
CA THR A 133 45.41 5.05 58.70
C THR A 133 46.66 5.79 58.24
N TRP A 134 46.58 6.44 57.08
CA TRP A 134 47.64 7.31 56.57
C TRP A 134 47.69 8.61 57.38
N THR A 135 48.88 8.98 57.83
CA THR A 135 49.08 10.12 58.75
C THR A 135 49.99 11.21 58.21
N ASN A 136 50.61 11.00 57.06
CA ASN A 136 51.55 11.96 56.47
C ASN A 136 50.85 12.98 55.56
N THR A 137 50.77 14.22 56.02
CA THR A 137 50.09 15.33 55.35
C THR A 137 50.83 15.90 54.14
N SER A 138 52.09 15.50 53.90
CA SER A 138 52.94 16.01 52.80
C SER A 138 53.12 14.98 51.66
N GLY A 139 52.38 13.87 51.70
CA GLY A 139 52.66 12.71 50.86
C GLY A 139 53.93 11.96 51.28
N GLY A 140 54.18 10.81 50.67
CA GLY A 140 55.22 9.91 51.12
C GLY A 140 55.26 8.59 50.39
N SER A 141 56.04 7.64 50.91
CA SER A 141 56.15 6.30 50.33
C SER A 141 55.27 5.33 51.10
N TRP A 142 54.48 4.52 50.40
CA TRP A 142 53.63 3.48 50.98
C TRP A 142 54.41 2.54 51.91
N ALA A 143 55.69 2.28 51.58
CA ALA A 143 56.59 1.40 52.31
C ALA A 143 57.08 1.98 53.65
N THR A 144 56.96 3.30 53.85
CA THR A 144 57.42 3.95 55.07
C THR A 144 56.49 3.61 56.22
N SER A 145 56.94 2.69 57.09
CA SER A 145 56.17 2.21 58.25
C SER A 145 55.63 3.34 59.15
N GLY A 146 56.34 4.47 59.26
CA GLY A 146 55.92 5.62 60.09
C GLY A 146 54.84 6.51 59.47
N ASP A 147 54.52 6.34 58.18
CA ASP A 147 53.45 7.11 57.52
C ASP A 147 52.05 6.53 57.82
N TRP A 148 51.99 5.31 58.38
CA TRP A 148 50.76 4.59 58.74
C TRP A 148 50.58 4.40 60.25
N THR A 149 49.33 4.33 60.69
CA THR A 149 48.94 3.94 62.05
C THR A 149 47.94 2.77 61.99
N PRO A 150 48.21 1.61 62.60
CA PRO A 150 49.42 1.24 63.33
C PRO A 150 50.67 1.23 62.42
N ALA A 151 51.86 1.38 63.01
CA ALA A 151 53.10 1.49 62.24
C ALA A 151 53.38 0.21 61.41
N GLY A 152 53.52 0.39 60.10
CA GLY A 152 53.67 -0.68 59.11
C GLY A 152 52.95 -0.31 57.81
N PRO A 153 53.49 -0.67 56.63
CA PRO A 153 52.76 -0.43 55.38
C PRO A 153 51.39 -1.12 55.44
N ALA A 154 50.35 -0.45 54.94
CA ALA A 154 49.04 -1.07 54.78
C ALA A 154 49.16 -2.25 53.80
N ASP A 155 48.95 -3.46 54.31
CA ASP A 155 49.10 -4.71 53.54
C ASP A 155 48.27 -5.84 54.17
N GLY A 156 47.68 -6.70 53.36
CA GLY A 156 46.81 -7.81 53.73
C GLY A 156 45.40 -7.70 53.16
N ALA A 157 44.85 -8.83 52.74
CA ALA A 157 43.55 -8.92 52.08
C ALA A 157 42.36 -8.53 52.98
N ASP A 158 42.53 -8.65 54.31
CA ASP A 158 41.53 -8.22 55.31
C ASP A 158 41.72 -6.77 55.79
N ASN A 159 42.75 -6.08 55.29
CA ASN A 159 43.14 -4.77 55.78
C ASN A 159 42.63 -3.65 54.85
N ALA A 160 42.36 -2.50 55.46
CA ALA A 160 41.94 -1.29 54.75
C ALA A 160 43.04 -0.23 54.79
N GLY A 161 43.34 0.40 53.66
CA GLY A 161 44.16 1.61 53.56
C GLY A 161 43.30 2.85 53.75
N LEU A 162 43.25 3.37 54.98
CA LEU A 162 42.43 4.52 55.35
C LEU A 162 43.21 5.83 55.13
N ILE A 163 42.99 6.49 54.00
CA ILE A 163 43.61 7.75 53.57
C ILE A 163 42.54 8.87 53.67
N ASN A 164 41.86 8.94 54.82
CA ASN A 164 40.61 9.66 54.98
C ASN A 164 40.54 10.59 56.22
N SER A 165 41.60 10.62 57.04
CA SER A 165 41.58 11.33 58.33
C SER A 165 42.36 12.64 58.32
N LEU A 166 42.90 13.05 57.18
CA LEU A 166 43.76 14.23 57.06
C LEU A 166 43.00 15.40 56.42
N ASP A 167 43.38 16.60 56.84
CA ASP A 167 43.07 17.87 56.18
C ASP A 167 44.25 18.20 55.28
N ILE A 168 44.04 18.24 53.96
CA ILE A 168 45.11 18.47 52.98
C ILE A 168 44.92 19.80 52.26
N THR A 169 45.98 20.61 52.20
CA THR A 169 45.93 21.98 51.64
C THR A 169 46.39 22.07 50.17
N GLY A 170 46.57 20.92 49.52
CA GLY A 170 47.00 20.76 48.15
C GLY A 170 47.21 19.29 47.79
N ASP A 171 47.51 19.00 46.52
CA ASP A 171 47.65 17.63 46.04
C ASP A 171 48.77 16.87 46.77
N GLN A 172 48.44 15.68 47.27
CA GLN A 172 49.35 14.82 48.00
C GLN A 172 49.66 13.55 47.20
N THR A 173 50.95 13.27 47.01
CA THR A 173 51.40 12.07 46.30
C THR A 173 51.87 10.99 47.28
N ILE A 174 51.29 9.80 47.16
CA ILE A 174 51.73 8.57 47.79
C ILE A 174 52.40 7.71 46.72
N THR A 175 53.64 7.26 46.93
CA THR A 175 54.36 6.39 45.99
C THR A 175 54.31 4.93 46.44
N LEU A 176 53.86 4.03 45.57
CA LEU A 176 53.75 2.60 45.81
C LEU A 176 55.13 1.92 45.64
N ASP A 177 56.04 2.09 46.59
CA ASP A 177 57.41 1.53 46.57
C ASP A 177 57.49 0.09 47.10
N GLY A 178 56.56 -0.77 46.66
CA GLY A 178 56.49 -2.18 47.01
C GLY A 178 55.29 -2.86 46.35
N THR A 179 55.25 -4.19 46.35
CA THR A 179 54.02 -4.94 46.06
C THR A 179 53.22 -5.11 47.34
N TYR A 180 51.96 -4.70 47.33
CA TYR A 180 51.07 -4.82 48.48
C TYR A 180 49.73 -5.43 48.07
N THR A 181 49.06 -6.04 49.03
CA THR A 181 47.69 -6.52 48.89
C THR A 181 46.79 -5.70 49.83
N ILE A 182 45.61 -5.28 49.39
CA ILE A 182 44.67 -4.56 50.26
C ILE A 182 43.24 -5.02 49.96
N GLY A 183 42.42 -5.10 50.99
CA GLY A 183 40.99 -5.38 50.86
C GLY A 183 40.19 -4.16 50.43
N SER A 184 40.53 -3.00 50.97
CA SER A 184 39.88 -1.73 50.61
C SER A 184 40.77 -0.50 50.74
N LEU A 185 40.43 0.54 49.99
CA LEU A 185 41.04 1.87 50.07
C LEU A 185 39.96 2.90 50.36
N TRP A 186 40.26 3.89 51.20
CA TRP A 186 39.35 4.99 51.47
C TRP A 186 40.08 6.32 51.41
N PHE A 187 39.78 7.14 50.41
CA PHE A 187 40.28 8.50 50.26
C PHE A 187 39.25 9.52 50.76
N ALA A 188 39.65 10.44 51.62
CA ALA A 188 38.84 11.59 52.03
C ALA A 188 39.71 12.79 52.42
N ASP A 189 39.11 13.98 52.41
CA ASP A 189 39.65 15.20 53.01
C ASP A 189 38.67 15.68 54.08
N THR A 190 39.17 15.87 55.30
CA THR A 190 38.33 16.16 56.46
C THR A 190 37.79 17.59 56.50
N VAL A 191 38.37 18.53 55.74
CA VAL A 191 37.94 19.94 55.70
C VAL A 191 38.03 20.49 54.28
N GLY A 192 36.89 20.59 53.59
CA GLY A 192 36.87 21.11 52.22
C GLY A 192 37.37 20.08 51.20
N ALA A 193 37.50 20.50 49.95
CA ALA A 193 38.09 19.70 48.87
C ALA A 193 39.30 20.49 48.35
N ASP A 194 40.24 20.76 49.25
CA ASP A 194 41.32 21.74 49.05
C ASP A 194 42.55 21.12 48.35
N GLY A 195 42.61 19.79 48.25
CA GLY A 195 43.62 19.04 47.51
C GLY A 195 43.17 17.64 47.10
N ASN A 196 43.91 17.02 46.16
CA ASN A 196 43.63 15.68 45.66
C ASN A 196 44.64 14.64 46.16
N TRP A 197 44.24 13.37 46.18
CA TRP A 197 45.13 12.26 46.47
C TRP A 197 45.69 11.67 45.17
N ILE A 198 46.99 11.39 45.12
CA ILE A 198 47.64 10.76 43.96
C ILE A 198 48.43 9.54 44.44
N LEU A 199 48.05 8.35 44.00
CA LEU A 199 48.78 7.10 44.22
C LEU A 199 49.60 6.76 42.98
N ASN A 200 50.89 7.03 43.01
CA ASN A 200 51.83 6.78 41.91
C ASN A 200 52.49 5.40 42.01
N THR A 201 52.88 4.85 40.85
CA THR A 201 53.81 3.71 40.82
C THR A 201 55.14 4.11 41.46
N GLY A 202 55.62 3.27 42.39
CA GLY A 202 56.97 3.34 42.90
C GLY A 202 57.84 2.22 42.31
N THR A 203 58.92 1.88 43.02
CA THR A 203 59.92 0.88 42.57
C THR A 203 59.48 -0.59 42.66
N GLY A 204 58.24 -0.88 43.07
CA GLY A 204 57.84 -2.19 43.60
C GLY A 204 56.84 -3.05 42.82
N GLY A 205 56.05 -2.53 41.87
CA GLY A 205 55.05 -3.31 41.13
C GLY A 205 53.58 -3.02 41.52
N PRO A 206 52.60 -3.84 41.09
CA PRO A 206 51.17 -3.53 41.19
C PRO A 206 50.61 -3.60 42.62
N LEU A 207 49.49 -2.92 42.84
CA LEU A 207 48.66 -3.07 44.04
C LEU A 207 47.63 -4.18 43.80
N THR A 208 47.66 -5.23 44.60
CA THR A 208 46.69 -6.32 44.52
C THR A 208 45.47 -5.98 45.35
N LEU A 209 44.31 -5.89 44.70
CA LEU A 209 43.01 -5.79 45.33
C LEU A 209 42.49 -7.19 45.63
N SER A 210 42.33 -7.50 46.92
CA SER A 210 41.79 -8.78 47.36
C SER A 210 41.12 -8.63 48.71
N ALA A 211 39.84 -8.96 48.79
CA ALA A 211 38.99 -9.04 49.96
C ALA A 211 38.49 -10.51 50.09
N PRO A 212 39.02 -11.30 51.04
CA PRO A 212 38.87 -12.76 51.05
C PRO A 212 37.47 -13.25 51.48
N VAL A 213 36.48 -12.36 51.66
CA VAL A 213 35.13 -12.69 52.11
C VAL A 213 34.07 -12.02 51.22
N GLU A 214 33.66 -12.72 50.16
CA GLU A 214 32.41 -12.56 49.37
C GLU A 214 31.99 -11.11 49.04
N GLY A 215 32.95 -10.19 48.91
CA GLY A 215 32.77 -8.79 48.54
C GLY A 215 33.90 -8.35 47.62
N ASP A 216 33.56 -7.56 46.61
CA ASP A 216 34.55 -6.99 45.69
C ASP A 216 35.41 -5.93 46.43
N PRO A 217 36.72 -5.82 46.12
CA PRO A 217 37.60 -4.86 46.78
C PRO A 217 37.10 -3.41 46.61
N GLY A 218 36.81 -2.75 47.73
CA GLY A 218 36.22 -1.42 47.75
C GLY A 218 37.25 -0.29 47.68
N VAL A 219 37.08 0.63 46.73
CA VAL A 219 37.77 1.92 46.70
C VAL A 219 36.73 3.01 46.93
N GLU A 220 36.72 3.59 48.13
CA GLU A 220 35.87 4.71 48.47
C GLU A 220 36.62 6.02 48.24
N VAL A 221 35.99 6.95 47.53
CA VAL A 221 36.45 8.35 47.46
C VAL A 221 35.32 9.23 47.95
N ALA A 222 35.48 9.82 49.14
CA ALA A 222 34.37 10.46 49.84
C ALA A 222 33.94 11.79 49.17
N ASN A 223 34.87 12.70 48.91
CA ASN A 223 34.54 14.09 48.55
C ASN A 223 35.49 14.80 47.56
N GLN A 224 36.64 14.22 47.20
CA GLN A 224 37.60 14.84 46.27
C GLN A 224 37.91 13.96 45.05
N THR A 225 38.99 14.28 44.32
CA THR A 225 39.61 13.38 43.35
C THR A 225 40.73 12.56 44.00
N ALA A 226 40.72 11.25 43.74
CA ALA A 226 41.84 10.35 43.99
C ALA A 226 42.33 9.78 42.65
N THR A 227 43.58 10.05 42.29
CA THR A 227 44.22 9.53 41.07
C THR A 227 45.07 8.31 41.39
N VAL A 228 44.74 7.16 40.82
CA VAL A 228 45.51 5.92 40.96
C VAL A 228 46.25 5.64 39.66
N ASN A 229 47.53 5.95 39.65
CA ASN A 229 48.47 5.65 38.56
C ASN A 229 49.20 4.32 38.77
N ALA A 230 48.98 3.64 39.91
CA ALA A 230 49.46 2.29 40.15
C ALA A 230 48.59 1.25 39.43
N VAL A 231 49.22 0.22 38.86
CA VAL A 231 48.49 -0.91 38.27
C VAL A 231 47.75 -1.66 39.36
N LEU A 232 46.43 -1.75 39.24
CA LEU A 232 45.56 -2.57 40.06
C LEU A 232 45.48 -3.98 39.48
N THR A 233 45.66 -4.98 40.33
CA THR A 233 45.55 -6.40 39.97
C THR A 233 44.73 -7.16 41.01
N GLY A 234 44.42 -8.44 40.78
CA GLY A 234 43.60 -9.25 41.68
C GLY A 234 42.43 -9.93 40.99
N THR A 235 41.84 -10.93 41.63
CA THR A 235 40.81 -11.77 40.99
C THR A 235 39.39 -11.28 41.17
N GLU A 236 39.14 -10.45 42.18
CA GLU A 236 37.80 -10.08 42.62
C GLU A 236 37.30 -8.78 41.99
N GLY A 237 38.18 -7.96 41.41
CA GLY A 237 37.79 -6.78 40.64
C GLY A 237 37.87 -5.48 41.46
N LEU A 238 36.92 -4.57 41.22
CA LEU A 238 36.92 -3.22 41.78
C LEU A 238 35.49 -2.75 42.05
N THR A 239 35.23 -2.26 43.27
CA THR A 239 33.99 -1.56 43.63
C THR A 239 34.28 -0.12 44.05
N LYS A 240 33.73 0.85 43.33
CA LYS A 240 33.85 2.29 43.63
C LYS A 240 32.61 2.79 44.36
N THR A 241 32.84 3.39 45.53
CA THR A 241 31.83 4.04 46.37
C THR A 241 32.24 5.48 46.75
N GLY A 242 31.35 6.20 47.41
CA GLY A 242 31.57 7.59 47.83
C GLY A 242 31.40 8.60 46.70
N GLY A 243 30.99 9.82 47.03
CA GLY A 243 30.59 10.83 46.05
C GLY A 243 31.71 11.50 45.25
N GLY A 244 32.98 11.22 45.57
CA GLY A 244 34.15 11.78 44.89
C GLY A 244 34.54 11.05 43.59
N THR A 245 35.61 11.53 42.95
CA THR A 245 36.13 11.03 41.67
C THR A 245 37.33 10.11 41.87
N LEU A 246 37.30 8.92 41.30
CA LEU A 246 38.45 8.02 41.17
C LEU A 246 38.99 8.11 39.74
N VAL A 247 40.18 8.66 39.55
CA VAL A 247 40.87 8.67 38.26
C VAL A 247 41.73 7.42 38.16
N LEU A 248 41.49 6.59 37.14
CA LEU A 248 42.31 5.41 36.84
C LEU A 248 43.31 5.73 35.73
N GLY A 249 44.57 5.93 36.11
CA GLY A 249 45.65 6.36 35.21
C GLY A 249 46.61 5.27 34.76
N ALA A 250 46.29 4.00 35.00
CA ALA A 250 47.12 2.86 34.61
C ALA A 250 46.31 1.77 33.90
N ALA A 251 46.99 1.00 33.05
CA ALA A 251 46.44 -0.23 32.48
C ALA A 251 46.34 -1.31 33.56
N ASN A 252 45.12 -1.54 34.05
CA ASN A 252 44.83 -2.47 35.13
C ASN A 252 44.73 -3.93 34.60
N THR A 253 44.90 -4.89 35.51
CA THR A 253 44.97 -6.32 35.16
C THR A 253 44.13 -7.23 36.08
N TYR A 254 43.21 -6.65 36.85
CA TYR A 254 42.26 -7.45 37.63
C TYR A 254 41.28 -8.19 36.72
N THR A 255 40.78 -9.34 37.19
CA THR A 255 39.90 -10.22 36.39
C THR A 255 38.44 -10.22 36.80
N GLY A 256 38.12 -9.65 37.97
CA GLY A 256 36.75 -9.54 38.48
C GLY A 256 35.95 -8.40 37.82
N GLY A 257 34.70 -8.22 38.27
CA GLY A 257 33.83 -7.17 37.77
C GLY A 257 34.27 -5.77 38.22
N THR A 258 33.77 -4.75 37.54
CA THR A 258 33.89 -3.36 37.99
C THR A 258 32.50 -2.86 38.38
N PHE A 259 32.32 -2.45 39.63
CA PHE A 259 31.09 -1.89 40.15
C PHE A 259 31.33 -0.42 40.46
N ILE A 260 30.57 0.47 39.82
CA ILE A 260 30.59 1.90 40.08
C ILE A 260 29.27 2.23 40.75
N GLU A 261 29.23 2.12 42.07
CA GLU A 261 27.99 2.24 42.85
C GLU A 261 27.62 3.70 43.12
N ASP A 262 28.62 4.58 43.31
CA ASP A 262 28.43 6.01 43.54
C ASP A 262 29.67 6.84 43.13
N GLY A 263 29.45 8.15 42.95
CA GLY A 263 30.47 9.10 42.49
C GLY A 263 30.91 8.85 41.05
N THR A 264 32.15 9.25 40.73
CA THR A 264 32.69 9.19 39.37
C THR A 264 33.92 8.29 39.29
N VAL A 265 34.02 7.46 38.25
CA VAL A 265 35.29 6.90 37.77
C VAL A 265 35.67 7.62 36.49
N GLU A 266 36.81 8.31 36.51
CA GLU A 266 37.38 9.00 35.36
C GLU A 266 38.49 8.14 34.72
N ILE A 267 38.46 8.03 33.40
CA ILE A 267 39.37 7.19 32.62
C ILE A 267 40.53 8.03 32.08
N ALA A 268 41.76 7.74 32.55
CA ALA A 268 42.97 8.40 32.07
C ALA A 268 43.94 7.44 31.34
N ASP A 269 43.60 6.15 31.24
CA ASP A 269 44.35 5.15 30.46
C ASP A 269 43.38 4.22 29.70
N THR A 270 43.75 3.81 28.48
CA THR A 270 42.92 2.92 27.64
C THR A 270 42.66 1.53 28.25
N GLY A 271 43.51 1.08 29.18
CA GLY A 271 43.37 -0.16 29.94
C GLY A 271 42.90 0.04 31.38
N ALA A 272 42.37 1.24 31.72
CA ALA A 272 41.91 1.55 33.07
C ALA A 272 40.86 0.55 33.60
N ILE A 273 39.96 0.08 32.74
CA ILE A 273 39.07 -1.04 33.04
C ILE A 273 39.48 -2.23 32.15
N PRO A 274 39.90 -3.37 32.73
CA PRO A 274 40.25 -4.57 31.97
C PRO A 274 39.07 -5.10 31.15
N SER A 275 39.36 -5.61 29.95
CA SER A 275 38.39 -6.27 29.08
C SER A 275 39.03 -7.42 28.30
N GLY A 276 38.20 -8.21 27.63
CA GLY A 276 38.58 -9.44 26.94
C GLY A 276 38.44 -10.69 27.81
N ALA A 277 38.96 -11.80 27.31
CA ALA A 277 38.83 -13.10 27.95
C ALA A 277 39.44 -13.10 29.36
N GLY A 278 38.62 -13.46 30.36
CA GLY A 278 39.03 -13.54 31.75
C GLY A 278 38.87 -12.24 32.55
N ALA A 279 38.40 -11.14 31.97
CA ALA A 279 37.98 -9.93 32.70
C ALA A 279 36.46 -9.90 32.95
N GLY A 280 36.02 -9.11 33.92
CA GLY A 280 34.61 -8.98 34.29
C GLY A 280 33.83 -7.92 33.48
N ASN A 281 32.53 -7.82 33.77
CA ASN A 281 31.64 -6.79 33.23
C ASN A 281 31.64 -5.53 34.11
N VAL A 282 31.09 -4.44 33.59
CA VAL A 282 30.85 -3.21 34.35
C VAL A 282 29.39 -3.09 34.76
N THR A 283 29.15 -2.88 36.05
CA THR A 283 27.86 -2.44 36.60
C THR A 283 27.98 -0.99 37.03
N LEU A 284 27.21 -0.12 36.39
CA LEU A 284 27.30 1.33 36.52
C LEU A 284 26.00 1.89 37.11
N ASP A 285 26.05 2.35 38.36
CA ASP A 285 24.99 3.10 39.03
C ASP A 285 25.42 4.54 39.39
N GLY A 286 26.72 4.80 39.52
CA GLY A 286 27.32 6.14 39.57
C GLY A 286 27.62 6.72 38.17
N THR A 287 28.78 7.35 38.00
CA THR A 287 29.23 7.97 36.73
C THR A 287 30.53 7.34 36.22
N LEU A 288 30.57 7.01 34.93
CA LEU A 288 31.77 6.67 34.19
C LEU A 288 32.10 7.83 33.24
N ASP A 289 33.19 8.53 33.50
CA ASP A 289 33.68 9.64 32.68
C ASP A 289 34.83 9.19 31.79
N LEU A 290 34.65 9.29 30.47
CA LEU A 290 35.63 8.87 29.47
C LEU A 290 36.82 9.83 29.36
N ALA A 291 36.66 11.10 29.72
CA ALA A 291 37.73 12.12 29.68
C ALA A 291 38.63 12.05 28.42
N ASP A 292 38.01 12.07 27.23
CA ASP A 292 38.67 11.91 25.91
C ASP A 292 39.40 10.58 25.64
N THR A 293 39.26 9.58 26.52
CA THR A 293 39.88 8.27 26.40
C THR A 293 38.89 7.21 25.90
N SER A 294 39.26 6.50 24.84
CA SER A 294 38.47 5.38 24.31
C SER A 294 38.81 4.08 25.03
N ILE A 295 37.80 3.33 25.46
CA ILE A 295 37.96 2.06 26.17
C ILE A 295 37.03 0.97 25.63
N THR A 296 37.35 -0.28 25.95
CA THR A 296 36.50 -1.45 25.68
C THR A 296 36.04 -2.06 26.98
N LEU A 297 34.76 -2.40 27.06
CA LEU A 297 34.13 -3.15 28.14
C LEU A 297 33.61 -4.50 27.63
N ASN A 298 33.60 -5.50 28.49
CA ASN A 298 32.99 -6.80 28.21
C ASN A 298 31.46 -6.65 28.10
N GLY A 299 30.83 -6.20 29.18
CA GLY A 299 29.41 -5.86 29.21
C GLY A 299 29.16 -4.62 30.08
N LEU A 300 28.07 -3.91 29.78
CA LEU A 300 27.63 -2.73 30.53
C LEU A 300 26.19 -2.93 31.04
N SER A 301 26.00 -2.82 32.35
CA SER A 301 24.70 -2.86 33.03
C SER A 301 24.57 -1.77 34.09
N GLY A 302 23.38 -1.62 34.68
CA GLY A 302 23.10 -0.61 35.71
C GLY A 302 22.28 0.56 35.19
N SER A 303 22.16 1.59 36.02
CA SER A 303 21.27 2.75 35.83
C SER A 303 21.95 4.12 35.87
N GLY A 304 23.28 4.15 36.00
CA GLY A 304 24.10 5.36 36.10
C GLY A 304 24.35 6.09 34.78
N THR A 305 25.39 6.92 34.76
CA THR A 305 25.70 7.83 33.64
C THR A 305 27.05 7.53 33.02
N VAL A 306 27.11 7.41 31.70
CA VAL A 306 28.36 7.51 30.93
C VAL A 306 28.46 8.93 30.40
N THR A 307 29.57 9.62 30.62
CA THR A 307 29.79 11.01 30.16
C THR A 307 31.18 11.19 29.54
N ASN A 308 31.42 12.33 28.90
CA ASN A 308 32.74 12.79 28.49
C ASN A 308 32.98 14.23 28.97
N SER A 309 33.85 14.40 29.96
CA SER A 309 34.29 15.73 30.42
C SER A 309 35.38 16.36 29.54
N GLY A 310 35.92 15.62 28.58
CA GLY A 310 36.88 16.09 27.58
C GLY A 310 36.23 16.77 26.37
N THR A 311 37.03 17.35 25.48
CA THR A 311 36.52 18.13 24.32
C THR A 311 36.44 17.34 23.01
N GLY A 312 36.95 16.11 23.00
CA GLY A 312 36.97 15.20 21.87
C GLY A 312 35.73 14.31 21.78
N THR A 313 35.91 13.21 21.04
CA THR A 313 34.87 12.20 20.78
C THR A 313 35.40 10.79 21.09
N PRO A 314 35.57 10.43 22.37
CA PRO A 314 35.99 9.09 22.74
C PRO A 314 34.96 8.04 22.33
N THR A 315 35.46 6.83 22.05
CA THR A 315 34.64 5.66 21.71
C THR A 315 34.58 4.69 22.88
N LEU A 316 33.36 4.45 23.38
CA LEU A 316 33.07 3.36 24.32
C LEU A 316 32.65 2.11 23.55
N THR A 317 33.51 1.11 23.53
CA THR A 317 33.22 -0.19 22.90
C THR A 317 32.64 -1.17 23.92
N ILE A 318 31.51 -1.81 23.63
CA ILE A 318 30.83 -2.76 24.52
C ILE A 318 30.68 -4.10 23.81
N GLY A 319 31.00 -5.20 24.50
CA GLY A 319 30.92 -6.57 23.98
C GLY A 319 32.27 -7.20 23.69
N GLY A 320 33.35 -6.76 24.36
CA GLY A 320 34.73 -7.20 24.12
C GLY A 320 34.99 -8.71 24.30
N ASP A 321 34.10 -9.42 24.99
CA ASP A 321 34.15 -10.86 25.28
C ASP A 321 32.87 -11.60 24.81
N ASP A 322 32.13 -11.02 23.87
CA ASP A 322 30.81 -11.50 23.44
C ASP A 322 29.71 -11.46 24.52
N ALA A 323 29.90 -10.77 25.65
CA ALA A 323 28.88 -10.66 26.68
C ALA A 323 27.58 -10.00 26.17
N SER A 324 26.46 -10.51 26.69
CA SER A 324 25.16 -9.84 26.56
C SER A 324 24.89 -9.02 27.81
N SER A 325 24.47 -7.76 27.65
CA SER A 325 24.27 -6.85 28.78
C SER A 325 23.01 -5.99 28.59
N SER A 326 22.55 -5.38 29.68
CA SER A 326 21.37 -4.51 29.68
C SER A 326 21.64 -3.25 30.48
N PHE A 327 21.71 -2.11 29.79
CA PHE A 327 22.02 -0.82 30.40
C PHE A 327 20.77 0.06 30.42
N GLY A 328 20.32 0.40 31.62
CA GLY A 328 19.17 1.26 31.88
C GLY A 328 19.54 2.71 32.22
N GLY A 329 20.82 3.05 32.17
CA GLY A 329 21.33 4.37 32.47
C GLY A 329 21.27 5.35 31.30
N ILE A 330 22.07 6.40 31.41
CA ILE A 330 22.15 7.53 30.47
C ILE A 330 23.52 7.54 29.78
N PHE A 331 23.54 7.78 28.47
CA PHE A 331 24.73 8.29 27.79
C PHE A 331 24.56 9.80 27.63
N ASP A 332 25.55 10.54 28.14
CA ASP A 332 25.63 11.99 28.13
C ASP A 332 26.88 12.41 27.33
N ASP A 333 26.74 13.44 26.50
CA ASP A 333 27.86 13.99 25.73
C ASP A 333 28.78 14.86 26.62
N GLY A 334 28.30 15.31 27.78
CA GLY A 334 29.08 16.12 28.70
C GLY A 334 29.55 17.44 28.05
N THR A 335 30.86 17.69 28.04
CA THR A 335 31.48 18.85 27.38
C THR A 335 31.89 18.57 25.93
N GLY A 336 32.14 17.29 25.60
CA GLY A 336 32.51 16.79 24.28
C GLY A 336 31.36 16.02 23.63
N THR A 337 31.68 14.92 22.94
CA THR A 337 30.67 13.97 22.45
C THR A 337 31.07 12.54 22.80
N THR A 338 30.11 11.65 22.99
CA THR A 338 30.37 10.22 23.24
C THR A 338 29.98 9.41 22.02
N SER A 339 30.88 8.53 21.54
CA SER A 339 30.58 7.52 20.51
C SER A 339 30.48 6.14 21.14
N VAL A 340 29.52 5.32 20.70
CA VAL A 340 29.31 3.97 21.24
C VAL A 340 29.46 2.93 20.14
N VAL A 341 30.30 1.92 20.39
CA VAL A 341 30.45 0.77 19.48
C VAL A 341 29.95 -0.49 20.16
N LYS A 342 28.98 -1.17 19.53
CA LYS A 342 28.58 -2.52 19.91
C LYS A 342 29.35 -3.56 19.10
N THR A 343 30.24 -4.32 19.76
CA THR A 343 31.04 -5.41 19.20
C THR A 343 30.68 -6.77 19.81
N GLY A 344 31.25 -7.86 19.30
CA GLY A 344 31.02 -9.22 19.80
C GLY A 344 29.61 -9.77 19.50
N THR A 345 29.41 -11.08 19.66
CA THR A 345 28.18 -11.79 19.29
C THR A 345 27.01 -11.57 20.26
N GLY A 346 27.28 -11.08 21.47
CA GLY A 346 26.28 -10.78 22.50
C GLY A 346 25.25 -9.71 22.10
N THR A 347 24.20 -9.59 22.92
CA THR A 347 23.17 -8.56 22.77
C THR A 347 23.37 -7.42 23.75
N LEU A 348 23.41 -6.17 23.28
CA LEU A 348 23.31 -4.98 24.12
C LEU A 348 21.86 -4.49 24.14
N ASN A 349 21.22 -4.58 25.30
CA ASN A 349 19.89 -4.06 25.54
C ASN A 349 20.00 -2.65 26.14
N LEU A 350 19.76 -1.62 25.34
CA LEU A 350 19.62 -0.27 25.86
C LEU A 350 18.20 -0.11 26.35
N THR A 351 18.05 -0.17 27.67
CA THR A 351 16.78 0.12 28.28
C THR A 351 16.66 1.57 28.69
N GLY A 352 17.71 2.41 28.69
CA GLY A 352 17.74 3.87 28.95
C GLY A 352 16.59 4.74 28.40
N SER A 353 16.24 5.87 29.05
CA SER A 353 15.35 6.91 28.48
C SER A 353 16.10 8.01 27.71
N ASN A 354 17.38 8.24 28.01
CA ASN A 354 18.22 9.21 27.32
C ASN A 354 19.50 8.51 26.82
N VAL A 355 19.75 8.61 25.52
CA VAL A 355 21.02 8.22 24.89
C VAL A 355 21.41 9.42 24.04
N ASP A 356 22.04 10.42 24.66
CA ASP A 356 22.62 11.57 23.96
C ASP A 356 24.06 11.17 23.60
N VAL A 357 24.20 10.59 22.40
CA VAL A 357 25.48 10.17 21.83
C VAL A 357 25.73 10.95 20.54
N GLY A 358 26.20 12.17 20.67
CA GLY A 358 26.55 13.04 19.54
C GLY A 358 27.68 12.52 18.68
N GLY A 359 28.36 11.43 19.09
CA GLY A 359 29.30 10.66 18.28
C GLY A 359 28.70 9.46 17.53
N GLY A 360 27.40 9.20 17.65
CA GLY A 360 26.70 8.09 17.00
C GLY A 360 26.83 6.72 17.69
N ILE A 361 26.13 5.71 17.14
CA ILE A 361 26.20 4.32 17.60
C ILE A 361 26.53 3.39 16.44
N ASP A 362 27.68 2.73 16.50
CA ASP A 362 28.08 1.73 15.50
C ASP A 362 27.83 0.30 16.00
N VAL A 363 27.20 -0.53 15.18
CA VAL A 363 27.02 -1.95 15.48
C VAL A 363 27.94 -2.77 14.60
N THR A 364 29.12 -3.10 15.13
CA THR A 364 30.17 -3.88 14.45
C THR A 364 30.02 -5.39 14.70
N GLY A 365 29.35 -5.79 15.79
CA GLY A 365 29.12 -7.19 16.19
C GLY A 365 27.79 -7.42 16.93
N GLY A 366 27.15 -8.57 16.68
CA GLY A 366 26.01 -9.04 17.47
C GLY A 366 24.71 -8.27 17.25
N ARG A 367 23.97 -8.04 18.35
CA ARG A 367 22.64 -7.39 18.35
C ARG A 367 22.61 -6.16 19.25
N LEU A 368 22.04 -5.06 18.74
CA LEU A 368 21.63 -3.91 19.54
C LEU A 368 20.11 -3.92 19.67
N ARG A 369 19.59 -3.85 20.88
CA ARG A 369 18.15 -3.80 21.14
C ARG A 369 17.79 -2.59 21.99
N LEU A 370 16.90 -1.75 21.49
CA LEU A 370 16.44 -0.53 22.13
C LEU A 370 15.08 -0.80 22.81
N ASN A 371 15.00 -0.69 24.14
CA ASN A 371 13.87 -1.13 24.95
C ASN A 371 13.48 -0.16 26.09
N ARG A 372 12.58 0.81 25.91
CA ARG A 372 11.75 1.30 27.05
C ARG A 372 10.47 2.00 26.65
N ASN A 373 9.52 1.91 27.58
CA ASN A 373 8.19 2.51 27.63
C ASN A 373 8.24 3.92 28.27
N ALA A 374 7.38 4.82 27.77
CA ALA A 374 6.95 6.12 28.32
C ALA A 374 7.88 7.34 28.12
N ALA A 375 7.53 8.13 27.09
CA ALA A 375 7.64 9.60 26.98
C ALA A 375 8.97 10.31 26.60
N GLY A 376 10.10 9.62 26.45
CA GLY A 376 11.34 10.23 25.88
C GLY A 376 11.98 9.29 24.87
N GLY A 377 11.99 9.68 23.59
CA GLY A 377 12.64 8.90 22.53
C GLY A 377 14.17 8.87 22.66
N ILE A 378 14.83 8.04 21.85
CA ILE A 378 16.29 8.00 21.72
C ILE A 378 16.73 9.15 20.81
N ASN A 379 17.50 10.10 21.34
CA ASN A 379 17.98 11.26 20.61
C ASN A 379 19.42 11.06 20.10
N LEU A 380 19.56 10.67 18.84
CA LEU A 380 20.86 10.52 18.18
C LEU A 380 21.46 11.85 17.68
N GLY A 381 20.74 12.98 17.81
CA GLY A 381 21.11 14.34 17.36
C GLY A 381 22.10 14.44 16.18
N SER A 382 21.73 14.75 14.95
CA SER A 382 22.59 14.80 13.73
C SER A 382 23.44 13.57 13.33
N THR A 383 23.63 12.55 14.19
CA THR A 383 24.50 11.39 13.88
C THR A 383 23.73 10.12 13.52
N ASN A 384 24.42 9.00 13.23
CA ASN A 384 23.82 7.80 12.66
C ASN A 384 23.93 6.56 13.56
N ILE A 385 22.99 5.61 13.36
CA ILE A 385 23.20 4.21 13.71
C ILE A 385 23.67 3.48 12.46
N ASP A 386 24.92 3.03 12.44
CA ASP A 386 25.46 2.25 11.33
C ASP A 386 25.53 0.76 11.71
N LEU A 387 24.71 -0.05 11.02
CA LEU A 387 24.74 -1.50 11.15
C LEU A 387 25.78 -2.07 10.18
N GLY A 388 26.87 -2.65 10.68
CA GLY A 388 27.77 -3.48 9.86
C GLY A 388 27.03 -4.67 9.23
N PRO A 389 27.64 -5.44 8.32
CA PRO A 389 26.98 -6.54 7.62
C PRO A 389 26.52 -7.66 8.58
N THR A 390 25.37 -8.29 8.32
CA THR A 390 24.79 -9.40 9.11
C THR A 390 24.51 -9.07 10.58
N ARG A 391 24.09 -7.84 10.88
CA ARG A 391 23.80 -7.35 12.24
C ARG A 391 22.32 -7.10 12.47
N GLU A 392 21.90 -7.12 13.73
CA GLU A 392 20.49 -6.93 14.07
C GLU A 392 20.29 -5.70 14.96
N LEU A 393 19.49 -4.75 14.50
CA LEU A 393 18.89 -3.70 15.32
C LEU A 393 17.45 -4.07 15.61
N VAL A 394 17.08 -4.14 16.88
CA VAL A 394 15.69 -4.35 17.29
C VAL A 394 15.19 -3.11 18.01
N VAL A 395 14.15 -2.47 17.48
CA VAL A 395 13.50 -1.29 18.07
C VAL A 395 12.17 -1.73 18.68
N ALA A 396 12.08 -1.65 20.02
CA ALA A 396 10.86 -2.03 20.74
C ALA A 396 9.79 -0.92 20.69
N ILE A 397 8.55 -1.32 20.98
CA ILE A 397 7.36 -0.47 21.01
C ILE A 397 7.56 0.89 21.72
N GLY A 398 7.13 1.98 21.10
CA GLY A 398 7.09 3.32 21.72
C GLY A 398 8.42 4.09 21.76
N THR A 399 9.51 3.53 21.22
CA THR A 399 10.81 4.21 21.11
C THR A 399 10.93 4.90 19.75
N GLY A 400 10.90 6.24 19.74
CA GLY A 400 11.25 7.03 18.56
C GLY A 400 12.75 7.25 18.51
N ILE A 401 13.36 7.12 17.32
CA ILE A 401 14.73 7.58 17.07
C ILE A 401 14.63 9.02 16.54
N SER A 402 15.22 10.01 17.22
CA SER A 402 15.24 11.42 16.81
C SER A 402 16.65 11.89 16.47
N GLY A 403 16.75 12.91 15.61
CA GLY A 403 18.01 13.60 15.30
C GLY A 403 18.92 12.94 14.27
N GLY A 404 18.83 11.63 14.03
CA GLY A 404 19.82 10.88 13.22
C GLY A 404 19.28 10.05 12.04
N SER A 405 20.18 9.38 11.30
CA SER A 405 19.83 8.36 10.28
C SER A 405 20.22 6.94 10.71
N VAL A 406 19.55 5.92 10.17
CA VAL A 406 19.95 4.51 10.36
C VAL A 406 20.46 3.98 9.02
N THR A 407 21.74 3.62 8.97
CA THR A 407 22.37 2.99 7.80
C THR A 407 22.45 1.48 8.00
N MET A 408 21.99 0.71 7.01
CA MET A 408 22.07 -0.75 7.05
C MET A 408 23.17 -1.30 6.13
N GLY A 409 24.09 -2.07 6.70
CA GLY A 409 25.06 -2.88 5.96
C GLY A 409 24.45 -4.16 5.36
N THR A 410 25.23 -4.83 4.51
CA THR A 410 24.77 -6.00 3.75
C THR A 410 24.35 -7.17 4.65
N GLY A 411 23.14 -7.70 4.46
CA GLY A 411 22.62 -8.84 5.24
C GLY A 411 22.14 -8.50 6.66
N SER A 412 22.08 -7.21 7.02
CA SER A 412 21.60 -6.77 8.33
C SER A 412 20.07 -6.80 8.43
N LEU A 413 19.57 -7.02 9.64
CA LEU A 413 18.16 -7.12 9.98
C LEU A 413 17.75 -5.94 10.87
N LEU A 414 16.67 -5.25 10.49
CA LEU A 414 15.98 -4.28 11.34
C LEU A 414 14.66 -4.89 11.79
N GLY A 415 14.56 -5.25 13.07
CA GLY A 415 13.35 -5.79 13.68
C GLY A 415 12.56 -4.71 14.40
N ILE A 416 11.34 -4.42 13.93
CA ILE A 416 10.39 -3.53 14.64
C ILE A 416 9.30 -4.42 15.26
N GLN A 417 9.12 -4.38 16.58
CA GLN A 417 8.17 -5.26 17.27
C GLN A 417 6.76 -4.63 17.39
N ASN A 418 5.74 -5.35 16.92
CA ASN A 418 4.26 -5.20 17.04
C ASN A 418 3.66 -3.85 17.52
N GLY A 419 2.95 -3.16 16.61
CA GLY A 419 1.63 -2.57 16.90
C GLY A 419 1.54 -1.09 17.29
N ASN A 420 2.62 -0.32 17.31
CA ASN A 420 2.54 1.15 17.47
C ASN A 420 3.52 1.89 16.54
N PRO A 421 3.11 3.06 16.00
CA PRO A 421 3.86 3.83 15.00
C PRO A 421 5.23 4.33 15.49
N LEU A 422 6.17 4.52 14.56
CA LEU A 422 7.28 5.48 14.71
C LEU A 422 6.68 6.90 14.71
N SER A 423 5.99 7.28 15.78
CA SER A 423 5.36 8.59 15.91
C SER A 423 6.16 9.50 16.84
N GLY A 424 6.81 10.52 16.28
CA GLY A 424 7.22 11.72 17.01
C GLY A 424 6.28 12.86 16.64
N GLY A 425 5.57 13.42 17.62
CA GLY A 425 4.72 14.59 17.41
C GLY A 425 5.56 15.82 17.06
N ALA A 426 5.12 16.56 16.03
CA ALA A 426 5.61 17.87 15.58
C ALA A 426 7.12 17.97 15.24
N GLY A 427 7.44 17.79 13.95
CA GLY A 427 8.65 18.39 13.35
C GLY A 427 9.88 17.48 13.19
N PHE A 428 9.72 16.20 12.83
CA PHE A 428 10.84 15.26 12.78
C PHE A 428 10.90 14.48 11.46
N ALA A 429 12.08 14.48 10.82
CA ALA A 429 12.41 13.68 9.65
C ALA A 429 13.50 12.65 10.01
N PRO A 430 13.16 11.39 10.35
CA PRO A 430 14.15 10.33 10.25
C PRO A 430 14.36 10.02 8.76
N ASN A 431 15.53 10.37 8.23
CA ASN A 431 15.98 9.80 6.95
C ASN A 431 16.36 8.33 7.23
N ILE A 432 15.49 7.38 6.90
CA ILE A 432 15.86 5.97 6.87
C ILE A 432 16.53 5.70 5.53
N VAL A 433 17.86 5.53 5.52
CA VAL A 433 18.63 5.23 4.31
C VAL A 433 18.98 3.74 4.29
N LEU A 434 18.26 2.98 3.46
CA LEU A 434 18.52 1.55 3.25
C LEU A 434 19.40 1.41 1.99
N ASN A 435 20.71 1.24 2.16
CA ASN A 435 21.66 1.09 1.06
C ASN A 435 22.11 -0.37 0.91
N ALA A 436 21.35 -1.18 0.17
CA ALA A 436 21.78 -2.55 -0.14
C ALA A 436 22.69 -2.53 -1.38
N GLY A 437 24.01 -2.54 -1.15
CA GLY A 437 25.02 -2.59 -2.21
C GLY A 437 24.90 -3.81 -3.13
N SER A 438 25.43 -3.68 -4.34
CA SER A 438 25.36 -4.67 -5.43
C SER A 438 25.98 -6.02 -5.07
N GLY A 439 25.14 -7.05 -4.86
CA GLY A 439 25.60 -8.44 -4.70
C GLY A 439 24.85 -9.31 -3.69
N ALA A 440 23.73 -8.86 -3.11
CA ALA A 440 23.00 -9.64 -2.12
C ALA A 440 22.22 -10.82 -2.76
N THR A 441 22.61 -12.06 -2.45
CA THR A 441 21.90 -13.29 -2.84
C THR A 441 20.84 -13.74 -1.82
N ASP A 442 20.80 -13.13 -0.64
CA ASP A 442 19.85 -13.47 0.43
C ASP A 442 18.86 -12.33 0.68
N ALA A 443 17.57 -12.69 0.68
CA ALA A 443 16.44 -11.78 0.73
C ALA A 443 16.46 -10.88 1.99
N ALA A 444 16.51 -9.57 1.80
CA ALA A 444 16.27 -8.61 2.86
C ALA A 444 14.78 -8.61 3.21
N SER A 445 14.40 -9.29 4.30
CA SER A 445 13.03 -9.24 4.83
C SER A 445 12.84 -7.99 5.68
N ILE A 446 12.29 -6.93 5.09
CA ILE A 446 11.85 -5.75 5.84
C ILE A 446 10.42 -6.01 6.32
N GLY A 447 10.27 -6.54 7.54
CA GLY A 447 8.99 -6.68 8.21
C GLY A 447 8.77 -5.54 9.20
N GLY A 448 8.22 -4.40 8.75
CA GLY A 448 7.94 -3.25 9.61
C GLY A 448 6.77 -2.42 9.12
N PHE A 449 5.77 -2.22 9.98
CA PHE A 449 4.55 -1.42 9.76
C PHE A 449 4.89 0.07 9.91
N ILE A 450 4.71 0.91 8.87
CA ILE A 450 4.90 2.37 8.98
C ILE A 450 3.53 3.02 9.22
N TYR A 451 3.32 3.50 10.45
CA TYR A 451 2.27 4.35 11.09
C TYR A 451 2.59 5.91 11.33
N GLY A 452 1.92 6.96 10.78
CA GLY A 452 2.05 8.41 11.08
C GLY A 452 1.47 9.40 10.02
N ASN A 453 0.78 10.47 10.46
CA ASN A 453 0.37 11.65 9.65
C ASN A 453 1.53 12.63 9.46
N ASN A 454 2.65 12.20 8.85
CA ASN A 454 3.84 13.04 8.74
C ASN A 454 3.96 13.67 7.34
N THR A 455 4.14 14.98 7.31
CA THR A 455 4.13 15.85 6.12
C THR A 455 5.39 15.78 5.26
N ASN A 456 6.33 14.86 5.49
CA ASN A 456 7.53 14.68 4.66
C ASN A 456 8.20 13.32 4.91
N LEU A 457 7.78 12.27 4.18
CA LEU A 457 8.60 11.07 4.00
C LEU A 457 9.36 11.20 2.68
N THR A 458 10.57 11.77 2.72
CA THR A 458 11.48 11.81 1.56
C THR A 458 12.59 10.78 1.78
N GLY A 459 12.38 9.54 1.34
CA GLY A 459 13.36 8.47 1.47
C GLY A 459 13.54 7.71 0.17
N THR A 460 14.79 7.51 -0.26
CA THR A 460 15.13 6.60 -1.37
C THR A 460 15.42 5.23 -0.78
N ILE A 461 14.60 4.23 -1.09
CA ILE A 461 14.90 2.83 -0.80
C ILE A 461 15.51 2.25 -2.06
N SER A 462 16.83 2.02 -2.07
CA SER A 462 17.57 1.48 -3.22
C SER A 462 18.28 0.18 -2.83
N GLY A 463 18.02 -0.89 -3.59
CA GLY A 463 18.70 -2.16 -3.40
C GLY A 463 18.67 -3.00 -4.68
N THR A 464 19.64 -3.90 -4.81
CA THR A 464 19.71 -4.90 -5.89
C THR A 464 19.62 -6.29 -5.25
N GLY A 465 18.40 -6.83 -5.11
CA GLY A 465 18.11 -8.11 -4.46
C GLY A 465 16.61 -8.34 -4.19
N ASP A 466 16.24 -9.57 -3.78
CA ASP A 466 14.85 -9.96 -3.45
C ASP A 466 14.33 -9.16 -2.24
N LEU A 467 13.50 -8.14 -2.50
CA LEU A 467 12.90 -7.28 -1.49
C LEU A 467 11.44 -7.69 -1.25
N ARG A 468 11.13 -8.29 -0.09
CA ARG A 468 9.76 -8.69 0.28
C ARG A 468 9.11 -7.65 1.17
N TRP A 469 8.08 -6.96 0.67
CA TRP A 469 7.29 -5.98 1.41
C TRP A 469 6.03 -6.63 2.01
N ARG A 470 5.77 -6.43 3.32
CA ARG A 470 4.51 -6.80 3.98
C ARG A 470 3.93 -5.62 4.77
N ASN A 471 2.82 -5.06 4.26
CA ASN A 471 1.80 -4.22 4.93
C ASN A 471 2.02 -2.69 5.16
N ASN A 472 1.05 -1.95 4.60
CA ASN A 472 0.29 -0.75 5.03
C ASN A 472 1.01 0.59 5.30
N ILE A 473 0.90 1.53 4.34
CA ILE A 473 1.25 2.95 4.44
C ILE A 473 -0.04 3.80 4.60
N LEU A 474 -0.31 4.17 5.85
CA LEU A 474 -0.97 5.36 6.44
C LEU A 474 -1.81 6.43 5.71
N GLY A 475 -2.90 6.83 6.40
CA GLY A 475 -3.02 8.10 7.17
C GLY A 475 -2.94 9.44 6.43
N GLY A 476 -4.07 10.18 6.39
CA GLY A 476 -4.28 11.38 5.57
C GLY A 476 -3.27 12.53 5.70
N GLY A 477 -2.72 12.93 4.55
CA GLY A 477 -1.86 14.10 4.32
C GLY A 477 -1.42 14.16 2.84
N THR A 478 -1.06 15.35 2.34
CA THR A 478 -0.46 15.57 1.00
C THR A 478 0.96 14.98 0.97
N ASN A 479 1.08 13.71 0.61
CA ASN A 479 2.34 12.96 0.66
C ASN A 479 2.82 12.59 -0.76
N SER A 480 4.12 12.73 -1.05
CA SER A 480 4.77 12.21 -2.26
C SER A 480 5.80 11.16 -1.84
N ALA A 481 5.74 9.95 -2.40
CA ALA A 481 6.67 8.86 -2.14
C ALA A 481 7.24 8.33 -3.47
N THR A 482 8.57 8.26 -3.59
CA THR A 482 9.25 7.68 -4.76
C THR A 482 9.82 6.32 -4.37
N LEU A 483 9.36 5.25 -5.03
CA LEU A 483 9.86 3.88 -4.83
C LEU A 483 10.63 3.43 -6.08
N THR A 484 11.94 3.17 -5.96
CA THR A 484 12.78 2.69 -7.08
C THR A 484 13.29 1.29 -6.77
N ALA A 485 12.65 0.26 -7.35
CA ALA A 485 13.11 -1.13 -7.25
C ALA A 485 13.94 -1.51 -8.48
N ALA A 486 15.27 -1.51 -8.38
CA ALA A 486 16.15 -1.96 -9.45
C ALA A 486 16.37 -3.48 -9.35
N ASN A 487 15.97 -4.24 -10.38
CA ASN A 487 16.31 -5.66 -10.59
C ASN A 487 15.72 -6.67 -9.59
N ASN A 488 14.39 -6.72 -9.45
CA ASN A 488 13.70 -7.81 -8.74
C ASN A 488 13.51 -9.01 -9.69
N THR A 489 14.06 -10.17 -9.35
CA THR A 489 13.97 -11.39 -10.21
C THR A 489 12.95 -12.41 -9.70
N SER A 490 12.47 -12.34 -8.45
CA SER A 490 11.62 -13.39 -7.85
C SER A 490 10.62 -12.98 -6.74
N GLY A 491 10.48 -11.69 -6.38
CA GLY A 491 9.79 -11.29 -5.13
C GLY A 491 8.37 -10.71 -5.25
N TRP A 492 7.42 -11.29 -4.48
CA TRP A 492 6.06 -10.77 -4.21
C TRP A 492 6.06 -9.38 -3.53
N ALA A 493 5.39 -8.40 -4.12
CA ALA A 493 5.09 -7.11 -3.48
C ALA A 493 3.59 -7.00 -3.21
N VAL A 494 3.16 -7.04 -1.94
CA VAL A 494 1.75 -6.84 -1.56
C VAL A 494 1.62 -5.46 -0.94
N ASN A 495 0.85 -4.56 -1.59
CA ASN A 495 0.57 -3.23 -1.07
C ASN A 495 -0.94 -3.05 -0.84
N SER A 496 -1.36 -3.01 0.42
CA SER A 496 -2.74 -2.83 0.88
C SER A 496 -2.91 -1.42 1.46
N TYR A 497 -3.85 -0.63 0.93
CA TYR A 497 -4.22 0.69 1.44
C TYR A 497 -5.62 0.64 2.05
N THR A 498 -5.80 1.02 3.32
CA THR A 498 -7.12 1.13 3.96
C THR A 498 -7.26 2.44 4.75
N GLY A 499 -8.17 3.33 4.32
CA GLY A 499 -8.88 4.24 5.25
C GLY A 499 -8.70 5.76 5.18
N ALA A 500 -8.41 6.40 4.04
CA ALA A 500 -8.39 7.88 3.95
C ALA A 500 -9.49 8.43 3.01
N THR A 501 -10.07 9.59 3.38
CA THR A 501 -11.33 10.11 2.81
C THR A 501 -11.17 11.18 1.72
N SER A 502 -9.96 11.59 1.33
CA SER A 502 -9.73 12.56 0.24
C SER A 502 -8.25 12.65 -0.14
N PHE A 503 -7.92 12.52 -1.43
CA PHE A 503 -6.60 12.81 -2.00
C PHE A 503 -6.77 13.73 -3.22
N GLU A 504 -5.94 14.77 -3.32
CA GLU A 504 -5.81 15.63 -4.49
C GLU A 504 -4.30 15.84 -4.73
N GLY A 505 -3.78 15.49 -5.91
CA GLY A 505 -2.43 15.88 -6.35
C GLY A 505 -1.23 14.95 -6.02
N VAL A 506 -1.41 13.64 -5.82
CA VAL A 506 -0.29 12.70 -5.54
C VAL A 506 0.10 11.89 -6.80
N SER A 507 1.40 11.84 -7.13
CA SER A 507 1.96 10.98 -8.20
C SER A 507 2.77 9.83 -7.60
N LEU A 508 2.49 8.59 -8.02
CA LEU A 508 3.28 7.40 -7.69
C LEU A 508 3.95 6.88 -8.97
N THR A 509 5.28 6.85 -9.01
CA THR A 509 6.06 6.38 -10.17
C THR A 509 6.73 5.05 -9.84
N PHE A 510 6.47 4.03 -10.66
CA PHE A 510 7.14 2.72 -10.59
C PHE A 510 8.03 2.53 -11.83
N SER A 511 9.29 2.15 -11.63
CA SER A 511 10.21 1.77 -12.70
C SER A 511 10.68 0.33 -12.44
N LEU A 512 10.34 -0.59 -13.35
CA LEU A 512 10.63 -2.02 -13.24
C LEU A 512 11.53 -2.44 -14.41
N ALA A 513 12.48 -3.35 -14.16
CA ALA A 513 13.27 -3.98 -15.23
C ALA A 513 12.46 -5.09 -15.93
N SER A 514 12.76 -5.32 -17.22
CA SER A 514 12.05 -6.05 -18.30
C SER A 514 11.58 -7.51 -18.06
N ASN A 515 11.56 -8.04 -16.82
CA ASN A 515 11.44 -9.48 -16.59
C ASN A 515 10.90 -9.88 -15.20
N ALA A 516 10.24 -8.96 -14.46
CA ALA A 516 9.66 -9.26 -13.15
C ALA A 516 8.17 -9.67 -13.26
N ASN A 517 7.83 -10.86 -12.75
CA ASN A 517 6.44 -11.26 -12.47
C ASN A 517 6.07 -10.73 -11.07
N ASN A 518 5.00 -9.93 -10.93
CA ASN A 518 4.50 -9.60 -9.61
C ASN A 518 2.96 -9.54 -9.54
N ASP A 519 2.40 -10.26 -8.57
CA ASP A 519 0.98 -10.30 -8.21
C ASP A 519 0.70 -9.22 -7.13
N VAL A 520 -0.31 -8.36 -7.36
CA VAL A 520 -1.06 -7.53 -6.38
C VAL A 520 -0.62 -6.07 -6.13
N ILE A 521 -1.36 -5.12 -6.74
CA ILE A 521 -1.50 -3.71 -6.30
C ILE A 521 -2.97 -3.43 -5.92
N ASN A 522 -3.27 -2.88 -4.74
CA ASN A 522 -4.62 -2.41 -4.32
C ASN A 522 -4.65 -0.86 -4.13
N PRO A 523 -4.95 -0.04 -5.15
CA PRO A 523 -4.70 1.41 -5.07
C PRO A 523 -5.85 2.32 -4.59
N PHE A 524 -7.08 1.85 -4.31
CA PHE A 524 -8.23 2.78 -4.38
C PHE A 524 -9.17 2.80 -3.16
N GLY A 525 -8.90 3.73 -2.24
CA GLY A 525 -9.89 4.34 -1.35
C GLY A 525 -9.90 5.86 -1.56
N GLY A 526 -10.80 6.37 -2.40
CA GLY A 526 -10.96 7.82 -2.69
C GLY A 526 -10.83 8.21 -4.17
N SER A 527 -11.42 9.36 -4.53
CA SER A 527 -11.47 9.95 -5.89
C SER A 527 -10.10 10.43 -6.39
N ALA A 528 -9.83 10.18 -7.68
CA ALA A 528 -8.72 10.67 -8.50
C ALA A 528 -7.27 10.41 -7.99
N ASN A 529 -6.74 9.21 -8.25
CA ASN A 529 -5.30 8.93 -8.20
C ASN A 529 -4.86 8.27 -9.53
N ALA A 530 -3.71 8.70 -10.07
CA ALA A 530 -3.11 8.19 -11.31
C ALA A 530 -1.96 7.22 -10.99
N VAL A 531 -1.97 6.01 -11.58
CA VAL A 531 -0.86 5.04 -11.52
C VAL A 531 -0.20 4.96 -12.88
N THR A 532 1.09 5.31 -12.96
CA THR A 532 1.88 5.29 -14.20
C THR A 532 2.78 4.05 -14.23
N GLN A 533 2.57 3.15 -15.20
CA GLN A 533 3.43 1.98 -15.43
C GLN A 533 4.29 2.17 -16.70
N THR A 534 5.56 1.72 -16.64
CA THR A 534 6.45 1.59 -17.81
C THR A 534 6.98 0.14 -17.86
N GLY A 535 6.45 -0.69 -18.77
CA GLY A 535 6.82 -2.11 -18.94
C GLY A 535 6.25 -3.12 -17.90
N GLY A 536 6.10 -4.39 -18.30
CA GLY A 536 5.74 -5.55 -17.46
C GLY A 536 4.24 -5.93 -17.40
N THR A 537 3.93 -7.08 -16.78
CA THR A 537 2.56 -7.56 -16.53
C THR A 537 2.04 -7.05 -15.17
N LEU A 538 0.85 -6.45 -15.16
CA LEU A 538 0.20 -5.89 -13.98
C LEU A 538 -1.08 -6.67 -13.66
N ARG A 539 -1.21 -7.14 -12.41
CA ARG A 539 -2.42 -7.80 -11.89
C ARG A 539 -2.97 -7.06 -10.66
N PHE A 540 -4.23 -6.65 -10.72
CA PHE A 540 -4.93 -5.98 -9.61
C PHE A 540 -5.68 -7.02 -8.76
N LEU A 541 -5.45 -7.06 -7.44
CA LEU A 541 -6.29 -7.82 -6.49
C LEU A 541 -6.65 -6.92 -5.31
N THR A 542 -7.94 -6.60 -5.17
CA THR A 542 -8.46 -5.75 -4.10
C THR A 542 -8.92 -6.61 -2.93
N THR A 543 -8.14 -6.68 -1.83
CA THR A 543 -8.58 -7.34 -0.58
C THR A 543 -9.02 -6.30 0.45
N GLY A 544 -10.25 -6.43 0.97
CA GLY A 544 -10.80 -5.55 2.01
C GLY A 544 -10.48 -6.02 3.43
N GLY A 545 -10.11 -5.08 4.30
CA GLY A 545 -10.20 -5.21 5.76
C GLY A 545 -11.28 -4.27 6.31
N GLY A 546 -12.07 -4.75 7.27
CA GLY A 546 -13.02 -3.96 8.06
C GLY A 546 -14.46 -4.44 7.98
N ALA A 547 -14.98 -4.96 9.10
CA ALA A 547 -16.33 -5.48 9.25
C ALA A 547 -17.41 -4.43 8.92
N GLY A 548 -18.35 -4.77 8.02
CA GLY A 548 -19.65 -4.09 7.97
C GLY A 548 -20.27 -3.79 6.60
N ASN A 549 -19.54 -3.85 5.48
CA ASN A 549 -20.12 -3.59 4.16
C ASN A 549 -19.81 -4.73 3.17
N THR A 550 -20.80 -5.59 2.98
CA THR A 550 -20.81 -6.65 1.97
C THR A 550 -20.90 -6.04 0.57
N SER A 551 -19.77 -5.86 -0.10
CA SER A 551 -19.66 -5.82 -1.57
C SER A 551 -18.22 -6.13 -1.91
N ILE A 552 -17.95 -7.41 -2.11
CA ILE A 552 -16.68 -7.90 -2.64
C ILE A 552 -16.50 -7.22 -4.01
N ILE A 553 -15.36 -6.55 -4.23
CA ILE A 553 -14.92 -6.06 -5.54
C ILE A 553 -13.60 -6.78 -5.79
N GLU A 554 -13.53 -7.55 -6.87
CA GLU A 554 -12.37 -8.23 -7.41
C GLU A 554 -12.43 -7.86 -8.88
N ASN A 555 -11.54 -6.99 -9.35
CA ASN A 555 -11.34 -6.77 -10.77
C ASN A 555 -10.00 -7.44 -11.10
N ASP A 556 -10.02 -8.70 -11.55
CA ASP A 556 -8.82 -9.33 -12.09
C ASP A 556 -8.51 -8.67 -13.45
N ILE A 557 -7.82 -7.53 -13.51
CA ILE A 557 -7.42 -6.99 -14.82
C ILE A 557 -5.96 -7.34 -15.05
N ASP A 558 -5.72 -8.23 -16.02
CA ASP A 558 -4.39 -8.65 -16.45
C ASP A 558 -3.97 -7.77 -17.64
N PHE A 559 -3.14 -6.74 -17.39
CA PHE A 559 -2.55 -5.93 -18.46
C PHE A 559 -1.09 -6.29 -18.68
N ASN A 560 -0.70 -6.50 -19.93
CA ASN A 560 0.71 -6.56 -20.32
C ASN A 560 1.04 -5.27 -21.09
N VAL A 561 1.81 -4.36 -20.48
CA VAL A 561 2.20 -3.09 -21.13
C VAL A 561 3.53 -3.31 -21.84
N ALA A 562 3.57 -3.07 -23.15
CA ALA A 562 4.80 -3.20 -23.95
C ALA A 562 5.93 -2.28 -23.45
N ASP A 563 7.19 -2.67 -23.73
CA ASP A 563 8.37 -1.91 -23.37
C ASP A 563 8.30 -0.47 -23.90
N GLY A 564 8.40 0.51 -22.99
CA GLY A 564 8.37 1.94 -23.30
C GLY A 564 6.97 2.58 -23.44
N GLY A 565 5.88 1.82 -23.28
CA GLY A 565 4.53 2.35 -23.21
C GLY A 565 4.16 2.88 -21.81
N THR A 566 3.34 3.93 -21.76
CA THR A 566 2.81 4.50 -20.51
C THR A 566 1.30 4.32 -20.46
N ALA A 567 0.83 3.53 -19.50
CA ALA A 567 -0.59 3.37 -19.19
C ALA A 567 -0.91 4.03 -17.84
N VAL A 568 -2.01 4.79 -17.81
CA VAL A 568 -2.46 5.55 -16.63
C VAL A 568 -3.87 5.11 -16.24
N PHE A 569 -4.00 4.52 -15.06
CA PHE A 569 -5.30 4.17 -14.48
C PHE A 569 -5.79 5.30 -13.58
N TYR A 570 -7.04 5.72 -13.74
CA TYR A 570 -7.67 6.74 -12.90
C TYR A 570 -9.17 6.48 -12.75
N ARG A 571 -9.78 7.07 -11.71
CA ARG A 571 -11.24 7.10 -11.55
C ARG A 571 -11.75 8.51 -11.76
N GLU A 572 -12.78 8.63 -12.57
CA GLU A 572 -13.50 9.87 -12.83
C GLU A 572 -14.97 9.52 -13.08
N ASP A 573 -15.89 10.31 -12.51
CA ASP A 573 -17.35 10.08 -12.51
C ASP A 573 -17.84 8.70 -12.02
N GLY A 574 -16.96 7.97 -11.33
CA GLY A 574 -17.24 6.61 -10.87
C GLY A 574 -16.91 5.52 -11.87
N ASN A 575 -16.42 5.84 -13.07
CA ASN A 575 -15.85 4.88 -14.01
C ASN A 575 -14.36 4.67 -13.72
N LEU A 576 -13.88 3.46 -14.00
CA LEU A 576 -12.45 3.15 -14.00
C LEU A 576 -11.96 3.37 -15.42
N ARG A 577 -11.07 4.34 -15.59
CA ARG A 577 -10.53 4.77 -16.88
C ARG A 577 -9.08 4.34 -17.01
N LEU A 578 -8.74 3.91 -18.23
CA LEU A 578 -7.36 3.68 -18.65
C LEU A 578 -7.00 4.67 -19.76
N SER A 579 -6.14 5.65 -19.44
CA SER A 579 -5.58 6.63 -20.39
C SER A 579 -4.12 6.32 -20.72
N GLY A 580 -3.61 6.90 -21.81
CA GLY A 580 -2.30 6.57 -22.39
C GLY A 580 -2.40 5.45 -23.42
N GLY A 581 -1.48 5.41 -24.40
CA GLY A 581 -1.50 4.37 -25.44
C GLY A 581 -1.25 2.98 -24.84
N VAL A 582 -2.10 2.01 -25.17
CA VAL A 582 -2.01 0.62 -24.69
C VAL A 582 -1.68 -0.29 -25.87
N ASP A 583 -0.49 -0.89 -25.86
CA ASP A 583 -0.07 -1.84 -26.89
C ASP A 583 -0.28 -3.29 -26.45
N ILE A 584 -1.21 -3.99 -27.12
CA ILE A 584 -1.52 -5.40 -26.87
C ILE A 584 -0.58 -6.27 -27.73
N ALA A 585 0.61 -6.55 -27.20
CA ALA A 585 1.63 -7.35 -27.89
C ALA A 585 1.32 -8.87 -27.88
N THR A 586 1.87 -9.60 -28.85
CA THR A 586 1.71 -11.05 -29.08
C THR A 586 2.53 -11.96 -28.15
N ALA A 587 3.23 -11.40 -27.15
CA ALA A 587 4.21 -12.16 -26.36
C ALA A 587 3.53 -13.15 -25.39
N GLY A 588 3.47 -14.43 -25.81
CA GLY A 588 3.37 -15.62 -24.96
C GLY A 588 1.99 -15.90 -24.36
N SER A 589 1.03 -16.44 -25.13
CA SER A 589 -0.26 -16.98 -24.65
C SER A 589 -1.13 -16.07 -23.76
N GLY A 590 -0.71 -14.83 -23.51
CA GLY A 590 -1.33 -13.90 -22.57
C GLY A 590 -2.66 -13.40 -23.11
N LYS A 591 -3.73 -13.81 -22.44
CA LYS A 591 -5.09 -13.32 -22.65
C LYS A 591 -5.25 -12.04 -21.80
N VAL A 592 -5.40 -10.87 -22.42
CA VAL A 592 -5.82 -9.67 -21.67
C VAL A 592 -7.31 -9.79 -21.43
N VAL A 593 -7.72 -10.02 -20.18
CA VAL A 593 -9.15 -10.12 -19.81
C VAL A 593 -9.60 -8.86 -19.10
N LEU A 594 -10.57 -8.18 -19.68
CA LEU A 594 -11.27 -7.06 -19.06
C LEU A 594 -12.55 -7.57 -18.40
N SER A 595 -12.69 -7.35 -17.10
CA SER A 595 -13.93 -7.61 -16.36
C SER A 595 -14.22 -6.47 -15.38
N SER A 596 -15.49 -6.09 -15.25
CA SER A 596 -15.93 -5.07 -14.29
C SER A 596 -16.88 -5.64 -13.24
N ARG A 597 -16.44 -5.67 -11.98
CA ARG A 597 -17.28 -5.97 -10.81
C ARG A 597 -17.83 -4.69 -10.21
N TRP A 598 -19.09 -4.36 -10.52
CA TRP A 598 -19.82 -3.32 -9.78
C TRP A 598 -21.17 -3.80 -9.29
N GLY A 599 -21.32 -3.81 -7.96
CA GLY A 599 -22.60 -4.02 -7.30
C GLY A 599 -23.50 -2.80 -7.47
N ASN A 600 -24.68 -3.05 -8.06
CA ASN A 600 -25.89 -2.22 -8.04
C ASN A 600 -25.70 -0.70 -8.29
N ALA A 601 -25.61 -0.29 -9.57
CA ALA A 601 -26.30 0.88 -10.12
C ALA A 601 -26.05 1.00 -11.63
N THR A 602 -27.07 1.43 -12.35
CA THR A 602 -27.28 1.50 -13.81
C THR A 602 -26.32 2.35 -14.66
N THR A 603 -25.11 2.72 -14.20
CA THR A 603 -24.27 3.70 -14.93
C THR A 603 -22.74 3.55 -14.85
N LYS A 604 -22.17 2.44 -14.33
CA LYS A 604 -20.71 2.37 -14.10
C LYS A 604 -20.00 1.23 -14.82
N GLY A 605 -19.03 1.56 -15.68
CA GLY A 605 -18.29 0.66 -16.57
C GLY A 605 -16.77 0.90 -16.59
N PHE A 606 -16.03 0.01 -17.24
CA PHE A 606 -14.60 0.16 -17.50
C PHE A 606 -14.41 0.87 -18.84
N GLU A 607 -13.74 2.02 -18.86
CA GLU A 607 -13.55 2.83 -20.07
C GLU A 607 -12.07 2.84 -20.50
N LEU A 608 -11.81 2.47 -21.76
CA LEU A 608 -10.50 2.66 -22.37
C LEU A 608 -10.49 3.95 -23.17
N THR A 609 -9.90 5.00 -22.60
CA THR A 609 -9.79 6.34 -23.22
C THR A 609 -8.51 6.49 -24.04
N GLY A 610 -7.49 5.68 -23.75
CA GLY A 610 -6.24 5.61 -24.51
C GLY A 610 -6.36 4.97 -25.90
N VAL A 611 -5.35 5.18 -26.74
CA VAL A 611 -5.23 4.51 -28.05
C VAL A 611 -4.84 3.05 -27.84
N LEU A 612 -5.67 2.12 -28.31
CA LEU A 612 -5.36 0.70 -28.35
C LEU A 612 -4.56 0.34 -29.61
N SER A 613 -3.41 -0.31 -29.45
CA SER A 613 -2.57 -0.82 -30.55
C SER A 613 -2.22 -2.29 -30.35
N GLY A 614 -1.56 -2.91 -31.33
CA GLY A 614 -1.04 -4.27 -31.22
C GLY A 614 -1.95 -5.34 -31.84
N SER A 615 -1.49 -6.59 -31.76
CA SER A 615 -2.07 -7.76 -32.47
C SER A 615 -2.38 -8.97 -31.57
N GLY A 616 -2.17 -8.86 -30.26
CA GLY A 616 -2.51 -9.92 -29.30
C GLY A 616 -4.01 -10.14 -29.13
N ASN A 617 -4.41 -11.06 -28.24
CA ASN A 617 -5.82 -11.37 -28.00
C ASN A 617 -6.38 -10.56 -26.82
N LEU A 618 -7.46 -9.83 -27.05
CA LEU A 618 -8.21 -9.08 -26.04
C LEU A 618 -9.54 -9.78 -25.76
N THR A 619 -9.88 -10.01 -24.49
CA THR A 619 -11.14 -10.64 -24.08
C THR A 619 -11.93 -9.78 -23.10
N VAL A 620 -13.26 -9.74 -23.27
CA VAL A 620 -14.22 -9.13 -22.35
C VAL A 620 -15.09 -10.22 -21.72
N SER A 621 -15.07 -10.34 -20.39
CA SER A 621 -15.85 -11.33 -19.63
C SER A 621 -16.29 -10.75 -18.28
N ARG A 622 -17.29 -11.36 -17.62
CA ARG A 622 -17.75 -10.94 -16.28
C ARG A 622 -17.84 -12.13 -15.30
N ASN A 623 -17.82 -11.86 -13.99
CA ASN A 623 -18.11 -12.90 -13.01
C ASN A 623 -19.62 -13.05 -12.78
N SER A 624 -20.01 -14.17 -12.18
CA SER A 624 -21.42 -14.45 -11.88
C SER A 624 -22.05 -13.40 -10.95
N GLY A 625 -23.18 -12.81 -11.37
CA GLY A 625 -23.97 -11.82 -10.64
C GLY A 625 -23.63 -10.35 -10.96
N GLU A 626 -22.78 -10.07 -11.95
CA GLU A 626 -22.27 -8.73 -12.26
C GLU A 626 -22.96 -8.08 -13.47
N GLN A 627 -23.25 -6.77 -13.39
CA GLN A 627 -23.93 -6.02 -14.47
C GLN A 627 -23.04 -5.03 -15.24
N GLY A 628 -21.72 -5.03 -15.00
CA GLY A 628 -20.79 -4.04 -15.59
C GLY A 628 -20.63 -4.13 -17.12
N THR A 629 -20.12 -3.06 -17.73
CA THR A 629 -19.81 -2.93 -19.17
C THR A 629 -18.34 -2.56 -19.39
N VAL A 630 -17.82 -2.85 -20.58
CA VAL A 630 -16.52 -2.34 -21.08
C VAL A 630 -16.78 -1.40 -22.25
N HIS A 631 -16.24 -0.19 -22.19
CA HIS A 631 -16.43 0.90 -23.13
C HIS A 631 -15.13 1.20 -23.88
N LEU A 632 -15.17 1.16 -25.20
CA LEU A 632 -14.08 1.63 -26.07
C LEU A 632 -14.47 2.99 -26.65
N VAL A 633 -13.77 4.05 -26.26
CA VAL A 633 -14.18 5.43 -26.55
C VAL A 633 -13.25 6.18 -27.50
N ASN A 634 -12.18 5.53 -28.00
CA ASN A 634 -11.14 6.19 -28.80
C ASN A 634 -11.22 5.81 -30.29
N ASP A 635 -11.34 6.81 -31.16
CA ASP A 635 -11.41 6.64 -32.63
C ASP A 635 -10.06 6.33 -33.30
N ALA A 636 -8.93 6.57 -32.61
CA ALA A 636 -7.59 6.42 -33.17
C ALA A 636 -6.98 5.02 -32.93
N ASN A 637 -7.80 4.03 -32.54
CA ASN A 637 -7.33 2.67 -32.26
C ASN A 637 -6.73 2.00 -33.51
N THR A 638 -5.52 1.47 -33.37
CA THR A 638 -4.80 0.72 -34.42
C THR A 638 -4.74 -0.78 -34.13
N TYR A 639 -5.33 -1.23 -33.03
CA TYR A 639 -5.40 -2.63 -32.62
C TYR A 639 -6.06 -3.52 -33.68
N ASN A 640 -5.34 -4.56 -34.11
CA ASN A 640 -5.73 -5.46 -35.19
C ASN A 640 -5.81 -6.93 -34.76
N GLY A 641 -5.81 -7.19 -33.45
CA GLY A 641 -5.92 -8.52 -32.88
C GLY A 641 -7.36 -9.05 -32.78
N LEU A 642 -7.50 -10.25 -32.21
CA LEU A 642 -8.80 -10.87 -31.92
C LEU A 642 -9.42 -10.23 -30.68
N LEU A 643 -10.61 -9.64 -30.81
CA LEU A 643 -11.43 -9.11 -29.73
C LEU A 643 -12.56 -10.10 -29.42
N THR A 644 -12.44 -10.80 -28.30
CA THR A 644 -13.40 -11.83 -27.88
C THR A 644 -14.31 -11.29 -26.77
N VAL A 645 -15.61 -11.52 -26.85
CA VAL A 645 -16.53 -11.36 -25.72
C VAL A 645 -16.99 -12.75 -25.32
N ASP A 646 -16.61 -13.21 -24.13
CA ASP A 646 -16.89 -14.55 -23.64
C ASP A 646 -17.42 -14.56 -22.20
N ASN A 647 -17.61 -15.76 -21.66
CA ASN A 647 -18.02 -16.02 -20.28
C ASN A 647 -16.92 -16.75 -19.49
N SER A 648 -15.65 -16.58 -19.87
CA SER A 648 -14.52 -17.28 -19.27
C SER A 648 -14.34 -17.01 -17.77
N ARG A 649 -15.05 -16.02 -17.22
CA ARG A 649 -15.08 -15.69 -15.79
C ARG A 649 -16.41 -15.98 -15.08
N GLY A 650 -17.37 -16.62 -15.74
CA GLY A 650 -18.61 -17.10 -15.13
C GLY A 650 -19.88 -16.55 -15.77
N GLU A 651 -19.85 -15.30 -16.26
CA GLU A 651 -20.94 -14.69 -17.03
C GLU A 651 -20.40 -13.99 -18.28
N ALA A 652 -21.24 -13.93 -19.32
CA ALA A 652 -20.86 -13.36 -20.59
C ALA A 652 -20.64 -11.84 -20.49
N GLY A 653 -19.59 -11.34 -21.14
CA GLY A 653 -19.24 -9.91 -21.17
C GLY A 653 -20.23 -9.02 -21.96
N ILE A 654 -20.17 -7.71 -21.68
CA ILE A 654 -20.82 -6.67 -22.50
C ILE A 654 -19.75 -5.69 -22.97
N LEU A 655 -19.63 -5.53 -24.28
CA LEU A 655 -18.78 -4.54 -24.93
C LEU A 655 -19.63 -3.40 -25.49
N VAL A 656 -19.21 -2.16 -25.28
CA VAL A 656 -19.81 -0.94 -25.81
C VAL A 656 -18.79 -0.22 -26.69
N LEU A 657 -19.17 0.10 -27.93
CA LEU A 657 -18.38 0.91 -28.85
C LEU A 657 -18.96 2.32 -28.86
N ASP A 658 -18.24 3.26 -28.24
CA ASP A 658 -18.66 4.67 -28.13
C ASP A 658 -17.98 5.58 -29.16
N ALA A 659 -17.18 5.00 -30.04
CA ALA A 659 -16.40 5.67 -31.09
C ALA A 659 -16.43 4.85 -32.38
N ASP A 660 -16.53 5.50 -33.54
CA ASP A 660 -16.60 4.84 -34.87
C ASP A 660 -15.35 3.98 -35.14
N GLY A 661 -14.19 4.49 -34.74
CA GLY A 661 -12.89 3.84 -34.88
C GLY A 661 -12.54 2.87 -33.76
N ALA A 662 -13.41 2.70 -32.76
CA ALA A 662 -13.11 1.98 -31.52
C ALA A 662 -12.60 0.53 -31.71
N ALA A 663 -13.09 -0.15 -32.75
CA ALA A 663 -12.72 -1.53 -33.08
C ALA A 663 -12.46 -1.76 -34.59
N ALA A 664 -12.17 -0.70 -35.35
CA ALA A 664 -12.15 -0.70 -36.82
C ALA A 664 -11.30 -1.82 -37.44
N ASN A 665 -10.16 -2.12 -36.81
CA ASN A 665 -9.20 -3.12 -37.30
C ASN A 665 -9.30 -4.47 -36.55
N ALA A 666 -10.16 -4.58 -35.53
CA ALA A 666 -10.25 -5.76 -34.68
C ALA A 666 -11.13 -6.85 -35.30
N ALA A 667 -10.68 -8.11 -35.19
CA ALA A 667 -11.53 -9.26 -35.49
C ALA A 667 -12.44 -9.53 -34.28
N LEU A 668 -13.74 -9.22 -34.39
CA LEU A 668 -14.69 -9.34 -33.28
C LEU A 668 -15.33 -10.73 -33.23
N ASN A 669 -15.31 -11.37 -32.05
CA ASN A 669 -15.93 -12.67 -31.80
C ASN A 669 -16.79 -12.67 -30.52
N LEU A 670 -18.11 -12.79 -30.67
CA LEU A 670 -19.05 -12.98 -29.57
C LEU A 670 -19.15 -14.49 -29.23
N ALA A 671 -18.22 -14.97 -28.42
CA ALA A 671 -17.87 -16.39 -28.30
C ALA A 671 -18.74 -17.21 -27.34
N SER A 672 -19.61 -16.59 -26.55
CA SER A 672 -20.48 -17.30 -25.59
C SER A 672 -21.93 -16.82 -25.66
N SER A 673 -22.88 -17.71 -25.34
CA SER A 673 -24.27 -17.31 -25.11
C SER A 673 -24.35 -16.21 -24.03
N GLY A 674 -25.12 -15.15 -24.29
CA GLY A 674 -25.20 -13.96 -23.46
C GLY A 674 -24.14 -12.89 -23.75
N ALA A 675 -23.14 -13.16 -24.61
CA ALA A 675 -22.18 -12.14 -25.02
C ALA A 675 -22.90 -11.03 -25.81
N HIS A 676 -22.65 -9.78 -25.45
CA HIS A 676 -23.39 -8.65 -25.98
C HIS A 676 -22.48 -7.54 -26.50
N LEU A 677 -22.75 -7.08 -27.73
CA LEU A 677 -22.18 -5.86 -28.29
C LEU A 677 -23.23 -4.76 -28.33
N ASN A 678 -22.91 -3.59 -27.80
CA ASN A 678 -23.71 -2.39 -27.93
C ASN A 678 -23.00 -1.36 -28.82
N VAL A 679 -23.64 -0.98 -29.93
CA VAL A 679 -23.18 0.11 -30.79
C VAL A 679 -23.76 1.41 -30.25
N ASN A 680 -22.89 2.28 -29.74
CA ASN A 680 -23.24 3.58 -29.16
C ASN A 680 -22.58 4.76 -29.91
N THR A 681 -22.31 4.55 -31.19
CA THR A 681 -21.72 5.52 -32.10
C THR A 681 -22.44 5.47 -33.45
N SER A 682 -22.19 6.46 -34.32
CA SER A 682 -22.88 6.60 -35.60
C SER A 682 -22.58 5.44 -36.56
N ASN A 683 -21.31 5.04 -36.67
CA ASN A 683 -20.85 3.97 -37.54
C ASN A 683 -19.65 3.22 -36.95
N ALA A 684 -19.92 2.23 -36.11
CA ALA A 684 -18.87 1.36 -35.59
C ALA A 684 -18.37 0.43 -36.70
N THR A 685 -17.06 0.42 -36.95
CA THR A 685 -16.44 -0.53 -37.90
C THR A 685 -15.74 -1.67 -37.16
N VAL A 686 -15.79 -2.89 -37.71
CA VAL A 686 -14.99 -4.05 -37.28
C VAL A 686 -14.36 -4.75 -38.49
N ALA A 687 -13.19 -5.36 -38.31
CA ALA A 687 -12.49 -6.06 -39.38
C ALA A 687 -13.11 -7.44 -39.69
N SER A 688 -13.78 -8.07 -38.73
CA SER A 688 -14.62 -9.25 -38.99
C SER A 688 -15.61 -9.46 -37.88
N LEU A 689 -16.71 -10.16 -38.16
CA LEU A 689 -17.71 -10.51 -37.16
C LEU A 689 -17.93 -12.02 -37.09
N ALA A 690 -17.71 -12.62 -35.93
CA ALA A 690 -18.10 -13.99 -35.61
C ALA A 690 -18.92 -14.02 -34.32
N GLY A 691 -19.74 -15.06 -34.14
CA GLY A 691 -20.43 -15.27 -32.88
C GLY A 691 -21.30 -16.51 -32.84
N VAL A 692 -21.65 -16.91 -31.62
CA VAL A 692 -22.41 -18.13 -31.34
C VAL A 692 -23.89 -17.84 -31.06
N ALA A 693 -24.74 -18.87 -31.12
CA ALA A 693 -26.14 -18.77 -30.75
C ALA A 693 -26.30 -18.24 -29.31
N GLY A 694 -27.27 -17.34 -29.11
CA GLY A 694 -27.51 -16.65 -27.84
C GLY A 694 -26.62 -15.43 -27.58
N SER A 695 -25.67 -15.10 -28.46
CA SER A 695 -25.04 -13.78 -28.47
C SER A 695 -25.92 -12.73 -29.14
N GLN A 696 -25.75 -11.46 -28.78
CA GLN A 696 -26.61 -10.36 -29.25
C GLN A 696 -25.78 -9.15 -29.68
N ILE A 697 -26.32 -8.36 -30.61
CA ILE A 697 -25.85 -7.02 -30.98
C ILE A 697 -27.04 -6.06 -30.98
N SER A 698 -26.90 -4.87 -30.38
CA SER A 698 -27.97 -3.86 -30.31
C SER A 698 -27.46 -2.44 -30.57
N ALA A 699 -28.34 -1.55 -31.01
CA ALA A 699 -28.12 -0.11 -31.03
C ALA A 699 -28.83 0.59 -29.86
N ARG A 700 -28.25 1.70 -29.37
CA ARG A 700 -28.86 2.61 -28.38
C ARG A 700 -29.77 3.69 -28.98
N THR A 701 -29.47 4.13 -30.19
CA THR A 701 -30.21 5.16 -30.93
C THR A 701 -30.51 4.65 -32.33
N ALA A 702 -31.69 5.00 -32.86
CA ALA A 702 -32.09 4.64 -34.23
C ALA A 702 -31.09 5.19 -35.26
N GLY A 703 -30.77 4.39 -36.28
CA GLY A 703 -29.89 4.79 -37.39
C GLY A 703 -28.39 4.59 -37.14
N GLN A 704 -27.99 4.06 -35.98
CA GLN A 704 -26.60 3.65 -35.76
C GLN A 704 -26.25 2.43 -36.59
N THR A 705 -25.01 2.38 -37.08
CA THR A 705 -24.56 1.39 -38.06
C THR A 705 -23.42 0.55 -37.52
N LEU A 706 -23.48 -0.77 -37.75
CA LEU A 706 -22.34 -1.68 -37.63
C LEU A 706 -21.81 -2.00 -39.04
N THR A 707 -20.59 -1.57 -39.34
CA THR A 707 -19.87 -1.91 -40.58
C THR A 707 -18.93 -3.07 -40.35
N VAL A 708 -19.09 -4.16 -41.09
CA VAL A 708 -18.25 -5.36 -41.04
C VAL A 708 -17.40 -5.44 -42.31
N ASN A 709 -16.12 -5.07 -42.21
CA ASN A 709 -15.18 -4.98 -43.33
C ASN A 709 -14.29 -6.23 -43.46
N GLN A 710 -14.92 -7.39 -43.57
CA GLN A 710 -14.22 -8.67 -43.53
C GLN A 710 -13.62 -9.10 -44.85
N THR A 711 -12.36 -9.52 -44.79
CA THR A 711 -11.61 -10.09 -45.92
C THR A 711 -11.68 -11.62 -45.93
N GLY A 712 -11.87 -12.24 -44.77
CA GLY A 712 -12.10 -13.68 -44.60
C GLY A 712 -13.55 -14.01 -44.28
N ASP A 713 -13.87 -15.30 -44.37
CA ASP A 713 -15.23 -15.81 -44.15
C ASP A 713 -15.49 -16.05 -42.66
N THR A 714 -16.66 -15.65 -42.18
CA THR A 714 -17.07 -15.83 -40.79
C THR A 714 -18.56 -16.16 -40.68
N THR A 715 -18.94 -16.71 -39.53
CA THR A 715 -20.35 -17.00 -39.20
C THR A 715 -20.74 -16.30 -37.92
N PHE A 716 -21.88 -15.60 -37.96
CA PHE A 716 -22.55 -15.03 -36.81
C PHE A 716 -23.90 -15.74 -36.59
N ALA A 717 -23.95 -16.56 -35.54
CA ALA A 717 -25.15 -17.33 -35.17
C ALA A 717 -26.02 -16.63 -34.10
N GLY A 718 -25.61 -15.43 -33.66
CA GLY A 718 -26.35 -14.62 -32.70
C GLY A 718 -27.52 -13.83 -33.33
N VAL A 719 -28.02 -12.86 -32.57
CA VAL A 719 -29.13 -11.97 -32.96
C VAL A 719 -28.64 -10.54 -33.10
N LEU A 720 -28.79 -9.95 -34.29
CA LEU A 720 -28.73 -8.51 -34.55
C LEU A 720 -30.08 -7.89 -34.17
N GLY A 721 -30.08 -6.79 -33.45
CA GLY A 721 -31.31 -6.12 -32.96
C GLY A 721 -31.96 -6.80 -31.74
N GLY A 722 -31.17 -7.47 -30.90
CA GLY A 722 -31.66 -8.09 -29.67
C GLY A 722 -32.17 -7.11 -28.60
N THR A 723 -32.86 -7.59 -27.57
CA THR A 723 -33.43 -6.76 -26.48
C THR A 723 -32.39 -6.28 -25.44
N GLY A 724 -31.11 -6.61 -25.66
CA GLY A 724 -29.99 -6.20 -24.83
C GLY A 724 -30.24 -6.34 -23.32
N ILE A 725 -29.54 -5.53 -22.53
CA ILE A 725 -29.74 -5.40 -21.07
C ILE A 725 -30.41 -4.05 -20.72
N THR A 726 -30.50 -3.14 -21.69
CA THR A 726 -31.00 -1.76 -21.51
C THR A 726 -32.32 -1.48 -22.21
N GLY A 727 -32.92 -2.46 -22.90
CA GLY A 727 -34.19 -2.31 -23.62
C GLY A 727 -34.13 -2.78 -25.08
N ALA A 728 -35.29 -2.81 -25.74
CA ALA A 728 -35.45 -3.23 -27.13
C ALA A 728 -34.56 -2.43 -28.10
N ASP A 729 -33.99 -3.10 -29.10
CA ASP A 729 -33.26 -2.43 -30.19
C ASP A 729 -34.14 -1.38 -30.86
N VAL A 730 -33.53 -0.24 -31.17
CA VAL A 730 -34.22 0.93 -31.74
C VAL A 730 -33.95 1.12 -33.23
N GLY A 731 -33.38 0.12 -33.91
CA GLY A 731 -33.14 0.11 -35.35
C GLY A 731 -31.65 0.17 -35.71
N LEU A 732 -30.93 -0.93 -35.45
CA LEU A 732 -29.54 -1.13 -35.90
C LEU A 732 -29.47 -1.30 -37.43
N ASN A 733 -28.58 -0.54 -38.09
CA ASN A 733 -28.20 -0.76 -39.48
C ASN A 733 -26.99 -1.70 -39.58
N LEU A 734 -26.93 -2.52 -40.63
CA LEU A 734 -25.79 -3.40 -40.91
C LEU A 734 -25.17 -3.03 -42.26
N VAL A 735 -23.86 -2.85 -42.32
CA VAL A 735 -23.12 -2.72 -43.58
C VAL A 735 -22.13 -3.87 -43.70
N LYS A 736 -22.26 -4.68 -44.75
CA LYS A 736 -21.29 -5.71 -45.13
C LYS A 736 -20.36 -5.15 -46.21
N SER A 737 -19.09 -5.02 -45.87
CA SER A 737 -18.00 -4.61 -46.77
C SER A 737 -16.85 -5.62 -46.73
N GLY A 738 -15.81 -5.38 -47.52
CA GLY A 738 -14.68 -6.32 -47.65
C GLY A 738 -15.02 -7.57 -48.47
N ALA A 739 -13.98 -8.27 -48.94
CA ALA A 739 -14.13 -9.34 -49.94
C ALA A 739 -14.71 -10.67 -49.42
N GLY A 740 -14.70 -10.91 -48.11
CA GLY A 740 -15.10 -12.18 -47.51
C GLY A 740 -16.62 -12.38 -47.41
N ILE A 741 -17.03 -13.56 -46.91
CA ILE A 741 -18.42 -13.97 -46.71
C ILE A 741 -18.82 -13.81 -45.23
N LEU A 742 -19.84 -12.99 -44.95
CA LEU A 742 -20.51 -12.96 -43.64
C LEU A 742 -21.72 -13.87 -43.70
N THR A 743 -21.69 -14.97 -42.94
CA THR A 743 -22.83 -15.89 -42.84
C THR A 743 -23.66 -15.57 -41.60
N LEU A 744 -24.92 -15.20 -41.79
CA LEU A 744 -25.89 -15.05 -40.71
C LEU A 744 -26.71 -16.34 -40.60
N THR A 745 -26.81 -16.91 -39.40
CA THR A 745 -27.60 -18.12 -39.18
C THR A 745 -28.65 -17.99 -38.10
N GLY A 746 -28.56 -16.95 -37.26
CA GLY A 746 -29.55 -16.63 -36.24
C GLY A 746 -30.75 -15.85 -36.80
N VAL A 747 -31.83 -15.81 -36.04
CA VAL A 747 -33.01 -14.98 -36.36
C VAL A 747 -32.72 -13.55 -35.94
N ASN A 748 -32.49 -12.67 -36.90
CA ASN A 748 -32.16 -11.27 -36.62
C ASN A 748 -33.44 -10.42 -36.54
N LEU A 749 -33.45 -9.48 -35.60
CA LEU A 749 -34.59 -8.62 -35.27
C LEU A 749 -34.37 -7.15 -35.65
N HIS A 750 -33.19 -6.81 -36.20
CA HIS A 750 -32.88 -5.44 -36.59
C HIS A 750 -33.76 -5.01 -37.77
N THR A 751 -34.43 -3.88 -37.62
CA THR A 751 -35.31 -3.30 -38.65
C THR A 751 -34.63 -2.21 -39.48
N GLY A 752 -33.39 -1.86 -39.12
CA GLY A 752 -32.57 -0.93 -39.90
C GLY A 752 -32.11 -1.52 -41.23
N THR A 753 -31.58 -0.67 -42.09
CA THR A 753 -31.13 -1.05 -43.44
C THR A 753 -29.94 -1.99 -43.36
N THR A 754 -29.98 -3.06 -44.16
CA THR A 754 -28.84 -3.93 -44.43
C THR A 754 -28.24 -3.57 -45.79
N THR A 755 -27.00 -3.11 -45.82
CA THR A 755 -26.31 -2.71 -47.05
C THR A 755 -25.13 -3.64 -47.33
N VAL A 756 -25.02 -4.17 -48.55
CA VAL A 756 -23.89 -4.99 -48.99
C VAL A 756 -23.10 -4.22 -50.04
N THR A 757 -22.00 -3.60 -49.62
CA THR A 757 -21.11 -2.81 -50.50
C THR A 757 -19.96 -3.64 -51.08
N GLY A 758 -19.65 -4.80 -50.49
CA GLY A 758 -18.62 -5.70 -51.00
C GLY A 758 -18.67 -7.11 -50.39
N GLY A 759 -18.09 -8.08 -51.12
CA GLY A 759 -18.06 -9.48 -50.73
C GLY A 759 -19.44 -10.13 -50.80
N THR A 760 -19.74 -11.05 -49.88
CA THR A 760 -21.03 -11.76 -49.85
C THR A 760 -21.64 -11.78 -48.46
N LEU A 761 -22.96 -11.56 -48.38
CA LEU A 761 -23.77 -11.81 -47.20
C LEU A 761 -24.56 -13.11 -47.42
N ALA A 762 -24.26 -14.16 -46.65
CA ALA A 762 -24.97 -15.43 -46.75
C ALA A 762 -26.08 -15.51 -45.69
N VAL A 763 -27.29 -15.87 -46.12
CA VAL A 763 -28.53 -15.86 -45.32
C VAL A 763 -29.35 -17.13 -45.55
N ASN A 764 -30.08 -17.56 -44.52
CA ASN A 764 -30.74 -18.87 -44.49
C ASN A 764 -32.28 -18.84 -44.53
N GLY A 765 -32.90 -17.68 -44.75
CA GLY A 765 -34.35 -17.54 -44.89
C GLY A 765 -35.08 -17.01 -43.65
N SER A 766 -34.36 -16.85 -42.54
CA SER A 766 -34.84 -16.12 -41.36
C SER A 766 -33.76 -15.18 -40.82
N SER A 767 -32.75 -14.88 -41.63
CA SER A 767 -31.57 -14.15 -41.21
C SER A 767 -31.76 -12.65 -41.29
N LEU A 768 -32.71 -12.13 -42.04
CA LEU A 768 -33.04 -10.70 -42.06
C LEU A 768 -34.43 -10.53 -41.45
N ALA A 769 -34.70 -9.38 -40.83
CA ALA A 769 -36.04 -9.09 -40.36
C ALA A 769 -36.95 -8.78 -41.56
N ASP A 770 -38.14 -9.35 -41.60
CA ASP A 770 -39.10 -9.17 -42.70
C ASP A 770 -39.42 -7.70 -43.00
N GLY A 771 -39.35 -6.82 -41.99
CA GLY A 771 -39.58 -5.38 -42.13
C GLY A 771 -38.33 -4.55 -42.51
N ALA A 772 -37.17 -5.16 -42.69
CA ALA A 772 -35.93 -4.46 -43.00
C ALA A 772 -35.78 -4.19 -44.50
N SER A 773 -35.04 -3.12 -44.85
CA SER A 773 -34.62 -2.87 -46.23
C SER A 773 -33.25 -3.50 -46.52
N LEU A 774 -33.07 -4.03 -47.72
CA LEU A 774 -31.81 -4.59 -48.22
C LEU A 774 -31.28 -3.77 -49.40
N THR A 775 -30.04 -3.30 -49.32
CA THR A 775 -29.37 -2.53 -50.37
C THR A 775 -28.15 -3.27 -50.88
N LEU A 776 -28.06 -3.52 -52.19
CA LEU A 776 -26.88 -4.11 -52.83
C LEU A 776 -26.15 -3.04 -53.64
N ASP A 777 -24.99 -2.61 -53.14
CA ASP A 777 -24.19 -1.50 -53.68
C ASP A 777 -22.74 -1.95 -53.95
N GLY A 778 -22.61 -3.09 -54.64
CA GLY A 778 -21.31 -3.65 -55.06
C GLY A 778 -21.01 -5.06 -54.53
N GLY A 779 -21.76 -5.56 -53.55
CA GLY A 779 -21.66 -6.94 -53.06
C GLY A 779 -22.79 -7.88 -53.50
N LYS A 780 -22.72 -9.13 -53.03
CA LYS A 780 -23.69 -10.20 -53.31
C LYS A 780 -24.43 -10.67 -52.06
N VAL A 781 -25.59 -11.28 -52.26
CA VAL A 781 -26.29 -12.08 -51.25
C VAL A 781 -26.33 -13.54 -51.69
N ASP A 782 -25.98 -14.46 -50.79
CA ASP A 782 -26.10 -15.90 -50.98
C ASP A 782 -27.29 -16.40 -50.15
N LEU A 783 -28.25 -17.05 -50.81
CA LEU A 783 -29.49 -17.53 -50.20
C LEU A 783 -29.51 -19.05 -50.19
N THR A 784 -29.74 -19.68 -49.04
CA THR A 784 -29.99 -21.13 -48.97
C THR A 784 -31.44 -21.51 -48.72
N GLY A 785 -32.28 -20.54 -48.36
CA GLY A 785 -33.73 -20.68 -48.12
C GLY A 785 -34.51 -19.47 -48.66
N THR A 786 -35.81 -19.38 -48.36
CA THR A 786 -36.61 -18.20 -48.69
C THR A 786 -36.44 -17.13 -47.62
N GLU A 787 -35.76 -16.03 -47.92
CA GLU A 787 -35.59 -14.87 -47.05
C GLU A 787 -36.62 -13.78 -47.39
N THR A 788 -37.13 -13.04 -46.41
CA THR A 788 -38.12 -11.97 -46.65
C THR A 788 -37.57 -10.63 -46.21
N VAL A 789 -37.79 -9.59 -47.00
CA VAL A 789 -37.44 -8.19 -46.69
C VAL A 789 -38.55 -7.26 -47.16
N ASP A 790 -38.62 -6.08 -46.57
CA ASP A 790 -39.60 -5.07 -46.96
C ASP A 790 -39.27 -4.56 -48.36
N SER A 791 -38.11 -3.95 -48.52
CA SER A 791 -37.70 -3.28 -49.75
C SER A 791 -36.30 -3.73 -50.19
N LEU A 792 -36.08 -3.82 -51.51
CA LEU A 792 -34.78 -4.12 -52.11
C LEU A 792 -34.28 -2.92 -52.92
N PHE A 793 -33.01 -2.57 -52.76
CA PHE A 793 -32.35 -1.50 -53.51
C PHE A 793 -31.10 -2.00 -54.21
N PHE A 794 -30.84 -1.44 -55.38
CA PHE A 794 -29.59 -1.59 -56.13
C PHE A 794 -28.92 -0.22 -56.21
N GLY A 795 -27.87 -0.02 -55.41
CA GLY A 795 -27.40 1.34 -55.08
C GLY A 795 -28.57 2.17 -54.52
N ALA A 796 -28.86 3.31 -55.15
CA ALA A 796 -29.98 4.17 -54.75
C ALA A 796 -31.36 3.76 -55.33
N ALA A 797 -31.40 2.82 -56.29
CA ALA A 797 -32.64 2.50 -57.00
C ALA A 797 -33.43 1.39 -56.29
N GLN A 798 -34.64 1.69 -55.81
CA GLN A 798 -35.56 0.67 -55.28
C GLN A 798 -36.04 -0.26 -56.40
N GLN A 799 -36.18 -1.53 -56.09
CA GLN A 799 -36.60 -2.57 -57.03
C GLN A 799 -38.07 -2.92 -56.83
N ALA A 800 -38.66 -3.60 -57.81
CA ALA A 800 -40.04 -4.05 -57.74
C ALA A 800 -40.22 -5.15 -56.68
N ALA A 801 -41.42 -5.19 -56.07
CA ALA A 801 -41.83 -6.29 -55.21
C ALA A 801 -41.87 -7.61 -56.00
N GLY A 802 -41.68 -8.74 -55.31
CA GLY A 802 -41.64 -10.07 -55.93
C GLY A 802 -40.45 -10.90 -55.46
N THR A 803 -40.17 -11.98 -56.20
CA THR A 803 -39.08 -12.92 -55.85
C THR A 803 -37.82 -12.63 -56.65
N TRP A 804 -36.69 -12.63 -55.96
CA TRP A 804 -35.35 -12.33 -56.49
C TRP A 804 -34.39 -13.46 -56.13
N GLY A 805 -33.46 -13.79 -57.01
CA GLY A 805 -32.47 -14.84 -56.72
C GLY A 805 -31.54 -15.11 -57.88
N SER A 806 -30.83 -16.23 -57.80
CA SER A 806 -29.90 -16.69 -58.84
C SER A 806 -30.58 -17.66 -59.80
N SER A 807 -29.89 -18.01 -60.89
CA SER A 807 -30.27 -19.08 -61.81
C SER A 807 -30.31 -20.46 -61.16
N SER A 808 -29.68 -20.63 -59.99
CA SER A 808 -29.67 -21.86 -59.20
C SER A 808 -30.77 -21.89 -58.11
N SER A 809 -31.56 -20.84 -57.98
CA SER A 809 -32.60 -20.70 -56.96
C SER A 809 -33.79 -21.65 -57.15
N VAL A 810 -34.30 -22.18 -56.04
CA VAL A 810 -35.46 -23.08 -55.97
C VAL A 810 -36.41 -22.63 -54.85
N PRO A 811 -37.67 -22.24 -55.16
CA PRO A 811 -38.28 -22.17 -56.49
C PRO A 811 -37.63 -21.10 -57.39
N THR A 812 -37.85 -21.17 -58.70
CA THR A 812 -37.30 -20.19 -59.64
C THR A 812 -37.90 -18.80 -59.38
N PRO A 813 -37.09 -17.76 -59.13
CA PRO A 813 -37.58 -16.42 -58.82
C PRO A 813 -38.09 -15.70 -60.06
N THR A 814 -38.97 -14.74 -59.87
CA THR A 814 -39.49 -13.85 -60.93
C THR A 814 -38.39 -12.98 -61.53
N ASN A 815 -37.40 -12.60 -60.73
CA ASN A 815 -36.26 -11.78 -61.13
C ASN A 815 -34.95 -12.56 -60.86
N ILE A 816 -34.25 -12.96 -61.92
CA ILE A 816 -32.99 -13.71 -61.83
C ILE A 816 -31.82 -12.77 -62.06
N ASP A 817 -30.86 -12.75 -61.14
CA ASP A 817 -29.64 -11.96 -61.28
C ASP A 817 -28.43 -12.57 -60.53
N ASP A 818 -27.62 -13.33 -61.27
CA ASP A 818 -26.41 -13.99 -60.77
C ASP A 818 -25.28 -13.01 -60.42
N SER A 819 -25.38 -11.74 -60.84
CA SER A 819 -24.37 -10.72 -60.50
C SER A 819 -24.49 -10.25 -59.06
N ARG A 820 -25.70 -10.33 -58.48
CA ARG A 820 -26.02 -9.85 -57.13
C ARG A 820 -26.54 -10.94 -56.20
N PHE A 821 -27.04 -12.04 -56.74
CA PHE A 821 -27.54 -13.18 -55.98
C PHE A 821 -26.76 -14.46 -56.29
N SER A 822 -26.70 -15.33 -55.31
CA SER A 822 -26.10 -16.67 -55.37
C SER A 822 -26.84 -17.63 -54.44
N GLY A 823 -26.49 -18.91 -54.48
CA GLY A 823 -27.14 -19.94 -53.66
C GLY A 823 -28.41 -20.52 -54.28
N THR A 824 -29.05 -21.42 -53.55
CA THR A 824 -30.23 -22.19 -53.99
C THR A 824 -31.56 -21.64 -53.48
N GLY A 825 -31.54 -20.62 -52.63
CA GLY A 825 -32.71 -19.97 -52.03
C GLY A 825 -33.24 -18.78 -52.81
N VAL A 826 -34.23 -18.07 -52.27
CA VAL A 826 -34.94 -16.96 -52.92
C VAL A 826 -35.13 -15.81 -51.93
N LEU A 827 -34.99 -14.56 -52.37
CA LEU A 827 -35.40 -13.38 -51.63
C LEU A 827 -36.82 -12.96 -52.03
N SER A 828 -37.72 -12.79 -51.06
CA SER A 828 -39.07 -12.28 -51.25
C SER A 828 -39.13 -10.81 -50.80
N VAL A 829 -39.47 -9.91 -51.72
CA VAL A 829 -39.56 -8.45 -51.47
C VAL A 829 -41.05 -8.06 -51.42
N THR A 830 -41.49 -7.49 -50.30
CA THR A 830 -42.92 -7.21 -50.07
C THR A 830 -43.37 -5.82 -50.53
N ASN A 831 -42.45 -4.85 -50.54
CA ASN A 831 -42.68 -3.46 -50.90
C ASN A 831 -41.69 -3.04 -52.01
N GLY A 832 -42.24 -2.65 -53.15
CA GLY A 832 -41.46 -2.28 -54.32
C GLY A 832 -41.54 -0.79 -54.62
N ALA A 833 -40.68 -0.31 -55.51
CA ALA A 833 -40.85 1.02 -56.09
C ALA A 833 -42.30 1.18 -56.58
N ALA A 834 -43.00 2.23 -56.12
CA ALA A 834 -44.33 2.55 -56.60
C ALA A 834 -44.26 2.66 -58.13
N GLY A 835 -45.09 1.90 -58.84
CA GLY A 835 -45.16 2.03 -60.29
C GLY A 835 -45.59 3.45 -60.59
N GLY A 836 -44.74 4.25 -61.23
CA GLY A 836 -45.01 5.65 -61.55
C GLY A 836 -46.26 5.82 -62.42
N TYR A 837 -46.44 7.00 -63.04
CA TYR A 837 -47.65 7.33 -63.78
C TYR A 837 -48.18 6.21 -64.70
N THR A 838 -47.32 5.47 -65.42
CA THR A 838 -47.75 4.36 -66.29
C THR A 838 -48.54 3.27 -65.56
N SER A 839 -48.19 2.95 -64.32
CA SER A 839 -48.88 1.92 -63.52
C SER A 839 -50.21 2.42 -62.97
N TRP A 840 -50.27 3.70 -62.57
CA TRP A 840 -51.52 4.35 -62.17
C TRP A 840 -52.47 4.53 -63.37
N ALA A 841 -51.95 5.01 -64.50
CA ALA A 841 -52.69 5.24 -65.73
C ALA A 841 -53.27 3.95 -66.29
N ALA A 842 -52.59 2.80 -66.14
CA ALA A 842 -53.15 1.50 -66.54
C ALA A 842 -54.51 1.20 -65.88
N THR A 843 -54.79 1.78 -64.71
CA THR A 843 -56.05 1.62 -63.98
C THR A 843 -56.97 2.84 -64.12
N ASN A 844 -56.41 4.05 -64.04
CA ASN A 844 -57.18 5.31 -63.92
C ASN A 844 -57.20 6.16 -65.20
N ALA A 845 -56.26 6.01 -66.12
CA ALA A 845 -56.28 6.72 -67.40
C ALA A 845 -55.74 5.84 -68.55
N PRO A 846 -56.39 4.69 -68.87
CA PRO A 846 -55.77 3.66 -69.67
C PRO A 846 -55.40 4.14 -71.09
N GLY A 847 -54.11 4.16 -71.38
CA GLY A 847 -53.58 4.53 -72.70
C GLY A 847 -53.55 6.04 -72.98
N GLN A 848 -53.79 6.89 -71.98
CA GLN A 848 -53.66 8.34 -72.10
C GLN A 848 -52.33 8.87 -71.54
N THR A 849 -51.94 10.05 -72.01
CA THR A 849 -50.79 10.82 -71.51
C THR A 849 -51.20 11.74 -70.37
N ALA A 850 -50.21 12.25 -69.62
CA ALA A 850 -50.42 13.06 -68.43
C ALA A 850 -51.12 14.42 -68.69
N ASP A 851 -51.05 14.95 -69.91
CA ASP A 851 -51.66 16.21 -70.37
C ASP A 851 -53.09 16.04 -70.90
N GLN A 852 -53.62 14.81 -70.89
CA GLN A 852 -55.01 14.54 -71.25
C GLN A 852 -55.89 14.48 -70.00
N ASP A 853 -57.20 14.42 -70.18
CA ASP A 853 -58.20 14.35 -69.12
C ASP A 853 -59.13 13.16 -69.47
N PHE A 854 -58.99 12.06 -68.74
CA PHE A 854 -59.63 10.79 -69.08
C PHE A 854 -61.13 10.81 -68.80
N ASP A 855 -61.55 11.36 -67.67
CA ASP A 855 -62.93 11.33 -67.21
C ASP A 855 -63.72 12.61 -67.56
N GLY A 856 -63.03 13.64 -68.06
CA GLY A 856 -63.58 14.86 -68.62
C GLY A 856 -64.03 15.88 -67.56
N ASP A 857 -63.49 15.80 -66.36
CA ASP A 857 -63.89 16.64 -65.24
C ASP A 857 -63.18 18.02 -65.20
N GLY A 858 -62.17 18.21 -66.06
CA GLY A 858 -61.37 19.41 -66.19
C GLY A 858 -60.03 19.38 -65.46
N VAL A 859 -59.63 18.25 -64.87
CA VAL A 859 -58.32 18.03 -64.26
C VAL A 859 -57.49 17.08 -65.14
N GLU A 860 -56.27 17.48 -65.50
CA GLU A 860 -55.39 16.65 -66.33
C GLU A 860 -54.89 15.42 -65.54
N ASN A 861 -54.76 14.26 -66.19
CA ASN A 861 -54.38 12.98 -65.60
C ASN A 861 -53.07 13.06 -64.78
N GLY A 862 -52.11 13.90 -65.19
CA GLY A 862 -50.86 14.12 -64.45
C GLY A 862 -51.08 14.85 -63.13
N ILE A 863 -52.02 15.80 -63.10
CA ILE A 863 -52.44 16.49 -61.88
C ILE A 863 -53.22 15.52 -60.99
N GLU A 864 -54.13 14.72 -61.55
CA GLU A 864 -54.85 13.67 -60.82
C GLU A 864 -53.88 12.67 -60.15
N TRP A 865 -52.87 12.20 -60.88
CA TRP A 865 -51.83 11.32 -60.35
C TRP A 865 -51.16 11.90 -59.08
N VAL A 866 -50.86 13.20 -59.09
CA VAL A 866 -50.23 13.87 -57.94
C VAL A 866 -51.21 14.10 -56.80
N LEU A 867 -52.48 14.36 -57.10
CA LEU A 867 -53.51 14.68 -56.10
C LEU A 867 -54.23 13.45 -55.52
N GLY A 868 -53.94 12.24 -55.99
CA GLY A 868 -54.65 11.01 -55.61
C GLY A 868 -56.03 10.92 -56.26
N GLY A 869 -56.12 11.33 -57.52
CA GLY A 869 -57.30 11.30 -58.37
C GLY A 869 -57.69 9.89 -58.84
N ASP A 870 -58.95 9.73 -59.23
CA ASP A 870 -59.47 8.48 -59.80
C ASP A 870 -60.55 8.74 -60.87
N LYS A 871 -60.60 7.85 -61.86
CA LYS A 871 -61.49 7.95 -63.04
C LYS A 871 -63.00 7.93 -62.75
N ASP A 872 -63.39 7.56 -61.53
CA ASP A 872 -64.78 7.38 -61.13
C ASP A 872 -65.27 8.55 -60.26
N THR A 873 -64.41 9.51 -59.93
CA THR A 873 -64.73 10.65 -59.09
C THR A 873 -64.33 11.98 -59.70
N ASN A 874 -65.21 12.99 -59.57
CA ASN A 874 -64.84 14.36 -59.92
C ASN A 874 -63.82 14.92 -58.92
N ASP A 875 -62.66 15.28 -59.43
CA ASP A 875 -61.45 15.68 -58.74
C ASP A 875 -61.25 17.21 -58.68
N LEU A 876 -62.20 18.01 -59.17
CA LEU A 876 -62.22 19.47 -58.94
C LEU A 876 -62.23 19.85 -57.46
N GLY A 877 -62.63 18.92 -56.56
CA GLY A 877 -62.55 19.12 -55.11
C GLY A 877 -61.14 18.91 -54.52
N LYS A 878 -60.23 18.26 -55.26
CA LYS A 878 -58.85 17.97 -54.86
C LYS A 878 -57.85 19.03 -55.36
N VAL A 879 -58.24 19.85 -56.34
CA VAL A 879 -57.38 20.91 -56.88
C VAL A 879 -56.91 21.90 -55.80
N PRO A 880 -55.75 22.54 -55.97
CA PRO A 880 -55.20 23.41 -54.97
C PRO A 880 -56.12 24.58 -54.56
N THR A 881 -56.10 24.90 -53.28
CA THR A 881 -56.87 25.99 -52.68
C THR A 881 -55.96 27.16 -52.31
N ILE A 882 -56.48 28.39 -52.41
CA ILE A 882 -55.79 29.60 -51.97
C ILE A 882 -56.53 30.21 -50.79
N THR A 883 -55.85 30.28 -49.65
CA THR A 883 -56.36 30.91 -48.42
C THR A 883 -55.64 32.24 -48.18
N PRO A 884 -56.35 33.38 -48.14
CA PRO A 884 -55.73 34.66 -47.85
C PRO A 884 -55.46 34.87 -46.35
N ASP A 885 -54.28 35.37 -46.01
CA ASP A 885 -53.83 35.80 -44.69
C ASP A 885 -53.48 37.31 -44.71
N PRO A 886 -53.46 38.09 -43.61
CA PRO A 886 -53.29 39.55 -43.68
C PRO A 886 -52.10 40.05 -44.50
N THR A 887 -50.99 39.29 -44.54
CA THR A 887 -49.77 39.67 -45.28
C THR A 887 -49.43 38.72 -46.43
N SER A 888 -50.07 37.55 -46.51
CA SER A 888 -49.69 36.48 -47.44
C SER A 888 -50.89 35.78 -48.09
N LEU A 889 -50.63 35.05 -49.17
CA LEU A 889 -51.53 34.07 -49.76
C LEU A 889 -50.94 32.68 -49.52
N ILE A 890 -51.76 31.77 -49.03
CA ILE A 890 -51.37 30.41 -48.70
C ILE A 890 -52.02 29.49 -49.74
N PHE A 891 -51.20 28.90 -50.61
CA PHE A 891 -51.61 27.90 -51.58
C PHE A 891 -51.44 26.52 -50.96
N SER A 892 -52.46 25.67 -50.99
CA SER A 892 -52.43 24.35 -50.33
C SER A 892 -53.14 23.27 -51.12
N PHE A 893 -52.56 22.07 -51.15
CA PHE A 893 -53.15 20.86 -51.74
C PHE A 893 -52.65 19.59 -51.04
N VAL A 894 -53.31 18.47 -51.30
CA VAL A 894 -52.90 17.15 -50.82
C VAL A 894 -52.21 16.41 -51.95
N ARG A 895 -51.03 15.84 -51.69
CA ARG A 895 -50.25 15.03 -52.63
C ARG A 895 -50.33 13.55 -52.26
N ASP A 896 -50.61 12.67 -53.20
CA ASP A 896 -50.46 11.23 -53.03
C ASP A 896 -48.97 10.86 -53.00
N GLN A 897 -48.54 10.10 -51.98
CA GLN A 897 -47.12 9.75 -51.84
C GLN A 897 -46.60 8.83 -52.96
N ALA A 898 -47.47 8.07 -53.62
CA ALA A 898 -47.10 7.24 -54.77
C ALA A 898 -46.56 8.09 -55.93
N SER A 899 -46.90 9.38 -56.00
CA SER A 899 -46.43 10.31 -57.03
C SER A 899 -45.01 10.84 -56.84
N LYS A 900 -44.33 10.51 -55.71
CA LYS A 900 -42.93 10.91 -55.44
C LYS A 900 -41.89 10.13 -56.26
N THR A 901 -42.35 9.36 -57.25
CA THR A 901 -41.52 8.49 -58.09
C THR A 901 -40.59 9.27 -59.00
N ALA A 902 -39.44 8.69 -59.34
CA ALA A 902 -38.56 9.23 -60.37
C ALA A 902 -39.33 9.36 -61.71
N GLY A 903 -39.18 10.51 -62.39
CA GLY A 903 -39.95 10.85 -63.59
C GLY A 903 -41.27 11.59 -63.32
N THR A 904 -41.56 12.01 -62.08
CA THR A 904 -42.63 12.97 -61.78
C THR A 904 -42.06 14.19 -61.07
N THR A 905 -42.21 15.37 -61.66
CA THR A 905 -41.77 16.65 -61.10
C THR A 905 -42.99 17.47 -60.73
N VAL A 906 -43.00 18.03 -59.52
CA VAL A 906 -44.09 18.86 -58.99
C VAL A 906 -43.54 20.23 -58.61
N GLU A 907 -44.07 21.28 -59.22
CA GLU A 907 -43.67 22.66 -58.98
C GLU A 907 -44.90 23.55 -58.76
N ILE A 908 -44.71 24.63 -58.00
CA ILE A 908 -45.73 25.66 -57.84
C ILE A 908 -45.19 26.93 -58.46
N ALA A 909 -45.84 27.37 -59.53
CA ALA A 909 -45.46 28.55 -60.27
C ALA A 909 -46.33 29.75 -59.87
N ILE A 910 -45.71 30.90 -59.61
CA ILE A 910 -46.34 32.14 -59.18
C ILE A 910 -46.10 33.24 -60.21
N GLY A 911 -47.16 34.01 -60.48
CA GLY A 911 -47.14 35.12 -61.42
C GLY A 911 -48.10 36.24 -61.03
N THR A 912 -47.92 37.40 -61.65
CA THR A 912 -48.85 38.55 -61.54
C THR A 912 -49.86 38.58 -62.68
N THR A 913 -49.70 37.70 -63.68
CA THR A 913 -50.65 37.45 -64.78
C THR A 913 -50.70 35.95 -65.08
N LEU A 914 -51.74 35.49 -65.80
CA LEU A 914 -51.87 34.07 -66.20
C LEU A 914 -50.93 33.66 -67.35
N GLY A 915 -50.21 34.60 -67.97
CA GLY A 915 -49.34 34.33 -69.13
C GLY A 915 -47.85 34.24 -68.82
N THR A 916 -47.42 34.65 -67.62
CA THR A 916 -45.99 34.71 -67.23
C THR A 916 -45.79 34.27 -65.79
N TRP A 917 -44.87 33.33 -65.59
CA TRP A 917 -44.62 32.67 -64.30
C TRP A 917 -43.14 32.82 -63.89
N PRO A 918 -42.72 34.01 -63.40
CA PRO A 918 -41.32 34.29 -63.10
C PRO A 918 -40.79 33.55 -61.87
N ASP A 919 -41.66 33.17 -60.94
CA ASP A 919 -41.28 32.51 -59.69
C ASP A 919 -41.76 31.06 -59.73
N VAL A 920 -40.84 30.11 -59.74
CA VAL A 920 -41.14 28.66 -59.75
C VAL A 920 -40.53 28.03 -58.51
N TYR A 921 -41.34 27.33 -57.74
CA TYR A 921 -40.93 26.70 -56.49
C TYR A 921 -41.08 25.18 -56.60
N PRO A 922 -39.98 24.41 -56.60
CA PRO A 922 -40.07 22.96 -56.59
C PRO A 922 -40.65 22.46 -55.26
N VAL A 923 -41.52 21.44 -55.33
CA VAL A 923 -42.11 20.81 -54.14
C VAL A 923 -41.19 19.68 -53.68
N PRO A 924 -40.57 19.77 -52.48
CA PRO A 924 -39.69 18.72 -52.00
C PRO A 924 -40.47 17.44 -51.66
N ASN A 925 -39.77 16.31 -51.55
CA ASN A 925 -40.40 15.04 -51.14
C ASN A 925 -40.90 15.06 -49.67
N SER A 926 -40.30 15.92 -48.83
CA SER A 926 -40.69 16.14 -47.43
C SER A 926 -40.09 17.46 -46.90
N GLY A 927 -40.67 18.04 -45.85
CA GLY A 927 -40.08 19.18 -45.14
C GLY A 927 -40.25 20.53 -45.86
N THR A 928 -39.42 21.51 -45.51
CA THR A 928 -39.53 22.90 -46.00
C THR A 928 -38.41 23.23 -46.98
N LEU A 929 -38.75 23.75 -48.15
CA LEU A 929 -37.82 24.30 -49.15
C LEU A 929 -38.29 25.68 -49.60
N GLY A 930 -37.54 26.71 -49.19
CA GLY A 930 -37.94 28.09 -49.43
C GLY A 930 -39.34 28.38 -48.84
N PRO A 931 -40.28 28.93 -49.61
CA PRO A 931 -41.64 29.20 -49.14
C PRO A 931 -42.58 27.97 -49.15
N VAL A 932 -42.13 26.80 -49.62
CA VAL A 932 -42.91 25.55 -49.68
C VAL A 932 -42.65 24.70 -48.45
N THR A 933 -43.71 24.17 -47.84
CA THR A 933 -43.67 23.22 -46.72
C THR A 933 -44.51 22.00 -47.04
N VAL A 934 -43.96 20.81 -46.77
CA VAL A 934 -44.61 19.51 -46.96
C VAL A 934 -44.69 18.79 -45.62
N VAL A 935 -45.91 18.44 -45.23
CA VAL A 935 -46.21 17.67 -44.01
C VAL A 935 -46.74 16.30 -44.42
N ASP A 936 -46.09 15.22 -43.97
CA ASP A 936 -46.60 13.86 -44.15
C ASP A 936 -47.81 13.63 -43.22
N ASN A 937 -48.95 13.21 -43.77
CA ASN A 937 -50.18 12.99 -43.02
C ASN A 937 -50.27 11.57 -42.39
N GLY A 938 -49.30 10.68 -42.66
CA GLY A 938 -49.23 9.33 -42.10
C GLY A 938 -50.26 8.33 -42.66
N ASN A 939 -50.94 8.68 -43.75
CA ASN A 939 -52.01 7.90 -44.37
C ASN A 939 -51.79 7.65 -45.87
N GLY A 940 -50.54 7.78 -46.34
CA GLY A 940 -50.20 7.70 -47.77
C GLY A 940 -50.36 9.01 -48.54
N THR A 941 -50.64 10.13 -47.87
CA THR A 941 -50.70 11.46 -48.48
C THR A 941 -49.82 12.49 -47.75
N ASP A 942 -49.43 13.57 -48.42
CA ASP A 942 -48.82 14.76 -47.83
C ASP A 942 -49.73 15.98 -47.95
N THR A 943 -49.68 16.89 -46.98
CA THR A 943 -50.20 18.25 -47.12
C THR A 943 -49.08 19.18 -47.60
N VAL A 944 -49.25 19.82 -48.76
CA VAL A 944 -48.29 20.76 -49.35
C VAL A 944 -48.81 22.18 -49.22
N THR A 945 -47.99 23.08 -48.70
CA THR A 945 -48.34 24.49 -48.51
C THR A 945 -47.26 25.42 -49.05
N LEU A 946 -47.62 26.42 -49.85
CA LEU A 946 -46.76 27.53 -50.28
C LEU A 946 -47.27 28.85 -49.70
N THR A 947 -46.40 29.60 -49.04
CA THR A 947 -46.74 30.92 -48.48
C THR A 947 -46.09 32.04 -49.29
N VAL A 948 -46.91 32.92 -49.90
CA VAL A 948 -46.44 34.02 -50.76
C VAL A 948 -46.86 35.37 -50.20
N THR A 949 -45.94 36.33 -50.08
CA THR A 949 -46.25 37.69 -49.60
C THR A 949 -47.08 38.49 -50.62
N LYS A 950 -48.05 39.28 -50.14
CA LYS A 950 -48.99 40.04 -50.99
C LYS A 950 -48.44 41.33 -51.61
N ALA A 951 -47.55 42.06 -50.93
CA ALA A 951 -47.12 43.39 -51.36
C ALA A 951 -45.84 43.34 -52.21
N PRO A 952 -45.68 44.18 -53.27
CA PRO A 952 -46.52 45.31 -53.67
C PRO A 952 -47.56 45.01 -54.79
N ASP A 953 -47.84 43.74 -55.09
CA ASP A 953 -48.60 43.36 -56.28
C ASP A 953 -50.13 43.50 -56.11
N THR A 954 -50.82 43.94 -57.16
CA THR A 954 -52.28 44.11 -57.17
C THR A 954 -53.06 42.80 -57.39
N ALA A 955 -52.39 41.78 -57.94
CA ALA A 955 -52.91 40.43 -58.14
C ALA A 955 -51.76 39.41 -58.15
N LYS A 956 -52.04 38.20 -57.65
CA LYS A 956 -51.15 37.06 -57.66
C LYS A 956 -51.94 35.83 -58.12
N PHE A 957 -51.30 35.02 -58.95
CA PHE A 957 -51.81 33.75 -59.44
C PHE A 957 -50.82 32.66 -59.03
N ALA A 958 -51.35 31.48 -58.77
CA ALA A 958 -50.57 30.27 -58.53
C ALA A 958 -51.12 29.15 -59.41
N ARG A 959 -50.23 28.35 -59.98
CA ARG A 959 -50.60 27.08 -60.62
C ARG A 959 -49.74 25.96 -60.08
N LEU A 960 -50.34 24.78 -59.94
CA LEU A 960 -49.62 23.54 -59.76
C LEU A 960 -49.17 23.07 -61.16
N GLU A 961 -47.88 22.85 -61.32
CA GLU A 961 -47.28 22.35 -62.56
C GLU A 961 -46.74 20.96 -62.27
N VAL A 962 -47.21 19.98 -63.03
CA VAL A 962 -46.78 18.59 -62.93
C VAL A 962 -46.22 18.16 -64.27
N VAL A 963 -45.00 17.64 -64.24
CA VAL A 963 -44.35 17.04 -65.40
C VAL A 963 -44.14 15.57 -65.11
N VAL A 964 -44.63 14.72 -66.01
CA VAL A 964 -44.44 13.28 -65.97
C VAL A 964 -43.62 12.88 -67.20
N ASP A 965 -42.46 12.25 -66.98
CA ASP A 965 -41.51 11.80 -68.00
C ASP A 965 -41.97 10.52 -68.75
#